data_AF-A0A0A8US52-F1
#
_entry.id   AF-A0A0A8US52-F1
#
_cell.length_a   1.000
_cell.length_b   1.000
_cell.length_c   1.000
_cell.angle_alpha   90.00
_cell.angle_beta   90.00
_cell.angle_gamma   90.00
#
_symmetry.space_group_name_H-M   'P 1'
#
loop_
_entity.id
_entity.type
_entity.pdbx_description
1 polymer ?
#
loop_
_entity_poly.entity_id
_entity_poly.type
_entity_poly.pdbx_seq_one_letter_code
_entity_poly.pdbx_strand_id
1 'polypeptide(L)'
;MSKKELIASVKALIKEKKVRKADQILAKIEKGQYGKALLLACKNCKAGDSDMLILIKLICRYKDKLSINIDYSEDGVTPITYAALNTNVDVFQELMLAGANMFHPYSSSRIVGELFNDNIKKAKETIAPFYKKQFQEEYQQLNACFNDSNLLPKRKEVVSETENATFDLNRIQFIIQALDFIKKYQDLTARFNPLPRGLKSSDLSMAEIELVEKCRILIEQICVCIQNLSYELRSELSSSFAPTPFTWITFDQFGGLAKEPPLNQIRVIPIVDIQVKDAHDLTPNISPMTSAVNMLNELADHQEIVEAALKDFINKDSDSLKAFFQEVAVRITHPAENPIKPVTLPCVKAITTYVSDLENLIKLLNLVNFTGKLEPKRPVFSFGNVLMTAVRDRTEQYKTRFNLTTKRGQHAALRLLEMIGELITGKNFSQFLCRLDNSIDWRAFILVRDGIVHQDEGDNKYQIDQLLENIPLLEKIFGEDLSEFWSRLVNLLVLREQKLGVYRNEPTLYWSRILKLDAENKSAEEEQIPVPVVQIERRATLEDEQTFIEALREKNAAASVIDTCKAIFDGTGKIPPKMQIGEIIRCLPTRAEDKERNKKLVAIMTKATSKPSTTESARNEKRAQDQAARERRELEKRQRLKGLEHIRGLAEKLHQADPTHLLNRKKRVMAAFEALLNVKTFLMEEHYLFDDLPYTTLSEWDAHHEKDSGLTLAKLLEANYELNDAIEYNAAQFLQHLNTIKEYPEAAICNQIIDNYEDLRAFRNYLEHGDPLYDNERYNSTQVIPTPDLRQRLTAPMFIKLVYEILPELIKMVDTFVADPHLTPLVSPEEDKQWTLACTQGYKDNGFFVSNEKKTAANKACTQSDADNECKYG
;
A
#
# COMPACT_ATOMS: atom_id res chain seq x y z
N MET A 1 -2.75 -37.05 -17.26
CA MET A 1 -2.66 -35.87 -18.15
C MET A 1 -1.22 -35.34 -18.13
N SER A 2 -0.77 -34.88 -16.97
CA SER A 2 0.61 -34.59 -16.52
C SER A 2 1.78 -35.00 -17.43
N LYS A 3 1.99 -36.29 -17.72
CA LYS A 3 3.13 -36.75 -18.54
C LYS A 3 3.16 -36.09 -19.94
N LYS A 4 2.00 -35.95 -20.60
CA LYS A 4 1.91 -35.34 -21.94
C LYS A 4 2.21 -33.84 -21.88
N GLU A 5 1.75 -33.16 -20.83
CA GLU A 5 2.02 -31.73 -20.59
C GLU A 5 3.51 -31.49 -20.38
N LEU A 6 4.17 -32.24 -19.49
CA LEU A 6 5.62 -32.11 -19.25
C LEU A 6 6.42 -32.32 -20.54
N ILE A 7 6.10 -33.35 -21.32
CA ILE A 7 6.77 -33.60 -22.61
C ILE A 7 6.56 -32.44 -23.60
N ALA A 8 5.36 -31.86 -23.66
CA ALA A 8 5.07 -30.72 -24.53
C ALA A 8 5.85 -29.46 -24.10
N SER A 9 5.85 -29.13 -22.80
CA SER A 9 6.59 -27.99 -22.25
C SER A 9 8.10 -28.13 -22.44
N VAL A 10 8.66 -29.33 -22.21
CA VAL A 10 10.08 -29.61 -22.45
C VAL A 10 10.43 -29.51 -23.94
N LYS A 11 9.57 -29.99 -24.85
CA LYS A 11 9.79 -29.84 -26.30
C LYS A 11 9.73 -28.38 -26.76
N ALA A 12 8.85 -27.56 -26.18
CA ALA A 12 8.82 -26.12 -26.45
C ALA A 12 10.12 -25.45 -25.98
N LEU A 13 10.55 -25.70 -24.75
CA LEU A 13 11.78 -25.16 -24.18
C LEU A 13 13.01 -25.53 -25.03
N ILE A 14 13.16 -26.81 -25.40
CA ILE A 14 14.29 -27.29 -26.22
C ILE A 14 14.30 -26.67 -27.63
N LYS A 15 13.14 -26.30 -28.17
CA LYS A 15 13.05 -25.62 -29.47
C LYS A 15 13.50 -24.15 -29.40
N GLU A 16 13.29 -23.50 -28.28
CA GLU A 16 13.56 -22.06 -28.07
C GLU A 16 14.93 -21.78 -27.45
N LYS A 17 15.49 -22.72 -26.69
CA LYS A 17 16.66 -22.56 -25.81
C LYS A 17 17.79 -23.55 -26.13
N LYS A 18 19.05 -23.23 -25.77
CA LYS A 18 20.23 -24.05 -26.11
C LYS A 18 20.61 -25.01 -24.98
N VAL A 19 19.64 -25.81 -24.55
CA VAL A 19 19.81 -26.80 -23.47
C VAL A 19 20.83 -27.89 -23.86
N ARG A 20 21.89 -28.07 -23.07
CA ARG A 20 22.85 -29.16 -23.27
C ARG A 20 22.20 -30.52 -23.03
N LYS A 21 22.54 -31.53 -23.83
CA LYS A 21 22.00 -32.91 -23.70
C LYS A 21 20.47 -33.02 -23.76
N ALA A 22 19.79 -31.99 -24.30
CA ALA A 22 18.33 -31.89 -24.45
C ALA A 22 17.66 -33.20 -24.88
N ASP A 23 18.07 -33.79 -26.01
CA ASP A 23 17.48 -35.01 -26.56
C ASP A 23 17.61 -36.21 -25.61
N GLN A 24 18.72 -36.28 -24.87
CA GLN A 24 18.96 -37.37 -23.91
C GLN A 24 18.05 -37.22 -22.69
N ILE A 25 17.88 -36.00 -22.18
CA ILE A 25 16.99 -35.71 -21.05
C ILE A 25 15.53 -35.95 -21.46
N LEU A 26 15.11 -35.44 -22.63
CA LEU A 26 13.78 -35.65 -23.19
C LEU A 26 13.48 -37.15 -23.40
N ALA A 27 14.42 -37.92 -23.97
CA ALA A 27 14.26 -39.36 -24.14
C ALA A 27 14.13 -40.13 -22.81
N LYS A 28 14.70 -39.62 -21.70
CA LYS A 28 14.44 -40.17 -20.35
C LYS A 28 13.02 -39.85 -19.89
N ILE A 29 12.54 -38.63 -20.07
CA ILE A 29 11.16 -38.21 -19.72
C ILE A 29 10.11 -38.99 -20.51
N GLU A 30 10.32 -39.16 -21.83
CA GLU A 30 9.43 -39.96 -22.68
C GLU A 30 9.36 -41.43 -22.22
N LYS A 31 10.48 -42.00 -21.77
CA LYS A 31 10.56 -43.34 -21.15
C LYS A 31 10.07 -43.41 -19.70
N GLY A 32 9.61 -42.30 -19.10
CA GLY A 32 9.16 -42.24 -17.71
C GLY A 32 10.29 -42.30 -16.67
N GLN A 33 11.55 -42.19 -17.09
CA GLN A 33 12.74 -42.24 -16.22
C GLN A 33 13.04 -40.84 -15.64
N TYR A 34 12.07 -40.22 -14.96
CA TYR A 34 12.14 -38.81 -14.56
C TYR A 34 13.30 -38.50 -13.61
N GLY A 35 13.58 -39.36 -12.62
CA GLY A 35 14.74 -39.19 -11.73
C GLY A 35 16.08 -39.20 -12.49
N LYS A 36 16.21 -40.08 -13.50
CA LYS A 36 17.38 -40.08 -14.42
C LYS A 36 17.45 -38.83 -15.29
N ALA A 37 16.31 -38.28 -15.69
CA ALA A 37 16.25 -37.03 -16.44
C ALA A 37 16.73 -35.85 -15.58
N LEU A 38 16.24 -35.74 -14.34
CA LEU A 38 16.63 -34.73 -13.37
C LEU A 38 18.12 -34.82 -13.02
N LEU A 39 18.62 -36.03 -12.70
CA LEU A 39 20.04 -36.26 -12.42
C LEU A 39 20.94 -35.85 -13.60
N LEU A 40 20.54 -36.20 -14.83
CA LEU A 40 21.28 -35.82 -16.04
C LEU A 40 21.25 -34.30 -16.29
N ALA A 41 20.15 -33.62 -16.01
CA ALA A 41 20.04 -32.17 -16.09
C ALA A 41 20.98 -31.49 -15.09
N CYS A 42 20.88 -31.82 -13.80
CA CYS A 42 21.71 -31.24 -12.73
C CYS A 42 23.21 -31.50 -12.97
N LYS A 43 23.59 -32.70 -13.41
CA LYS A 43 24.97 -33.04 -13.80
C LYS A 43 25.56 -32.15 -14.89
N ASN A 44 24.73 -31.67 -15.83
CA ASN A 44 25.17 -30.83 -16.96
C ASN A 44 24.90 -29.33 -16.74
N CYS A 45 24.21 -28.95 -15.67
CA CYS A 45 23.93 -27.57 -15.30
C CYS A 45 25.14 -26.92 -14.62
N LYS A 46 25.83 -26.05 -15.36
CA LYS A 46 26.89 -25.20 -14.79
C LYS A 46 26.26 -24.01 -14.07
N ALA A 47 26.94 -23.43 -13.08
CA ALA A 47 26.55 -22.14 -12.52
C ALA A 47 26.39 -21.10 -13.65
N GLY A 48 25.28 -20.35 -13.64
CA GLY A 48 24.87 -19.41 -14.70
C GLY A 48 24.19 -20.04 -15.94
N ASP A 49 23.92 -21.35 -15.97
CA ASP A 49 23.23 -22.03 -17.09
C ASP A 49 21.69 -21.93 -16.95
N SER A 50 21.15 -20.73 -17.19
CA SER A 50 19.72 -20.41 -17.02
C SER A 50 18.79 -21.34 -17.81
N ASP A 51 19.16 -21.70 -19.04
CA ASP A 51 18.35 -22.57 -19.91
C ASP A 51 18.19 -23.98 -19.31
N MET A 52 19.24 -24.51 -18.68
CA MET A 52 19.18 -25.78 -17.96
C MET A 52 18.47 -25.66 -16.61
N LEU A 53 18.61 -24.53 -15.89
CA LEU A 53 17.86 -24.27 -14.66
C LEU A 53 16.33 -24.29 -14.92
N ILE A 54 15.86 -23.63 -15.98
CA ILE A 54 14.44 -23.64 -16.37
C ILE A 54 13.93 -25.08 -16.58
N LEU A 55 14.74 -25.94 -17.22
CA LEU A 55 14.40 -27.35 -17.40
C LEU A 55 14.34 -28.12 -16.08
N ILE A 56 15.25 -27.83 -15.14
CA ILE A 56 15.25 -28.44 -13.80
C ILE A 56 14.00 -28.02 -13.03
N LYS A 57 13.71 -26.71 -12.92
CA LYS A 57 12.47 -26.17 -12.32
C LYS A 57 11.22 -26.81 -12.93
N LEU A 58 11.19 -26.95 -14.26
CA LEU A 58 10.08 -27.59 -14.98
C LEU A 58 9.91 -29.08 -14.63
N ILE A 59 11.00 -29.83 -14.40
CA ILE A 59 10.91 -31.24 -13.95
C ILE A 59 10.45 -31.29 -12.48
N CYS A 60 11.05 -30.49 -11.59
CA CYS A 60 10.71 -30.40 -10.17
C CYS A 60 9.22 -30.06 -9.94
N ARG A 61 8.65 -29.12 -10.72
CA ARG A 61 7.23 -28.75 -10.71
C ARG A 61 6.26 -29.94 -10.93
N TYR A 62 6.71 -31.01 -11.59
CA TYR A 62 5.89 -32.21 -11.81
C TYR A 62 6.15 -33.33 -10.79
N LYS A 63 6.94 -33.10 -9.73
CA LYS A 63 7.37 -34.16 -8.80
C LYS A 63 6.20 -34.96 -8.22
N ASP A 64 5.17 -34.30 -7.70
CA ASP A 64 4.05 -34.98 -7.05
C ASP A 64 3.12 -35.63 -8.10
N LYS A 65 2.87 -34.93 -9.21
CA LYS A 65 2.01 -35.36 -10.33
C LYS A 65 2.54 -36.57 -11.11
N LEU A 66 3.82 -36.91 -10.95
CA LEU A 66 4.52 -37.99 -11.65
C LEU A 66 5.34 -38.89 -10.70
N SER A 67 5.24 -38.67 -9.38
CA SER A 67 6.01 -39.35 -8.34
C SER A 67 7.53 -39.39 -8.62
N ILE A 68 8.10 -38.25 -8.97
CA ILE A 68 9.52 -38.13 -9.31
C ILE A 68 10.35 -38.24 -8.02
N ASN A 69 11.20 -39.26 -7.94
CA ASN A 69 12.22 -39.34 -6.90
C ASN A 69 13.28 -38.25 -7.12
N ILE A 70 13.26 -37.21 -6.29
CA ILE A 70 14.21 -36.10 -6.30
C ILE A 70 15.61 -36.57 -5.84
N ASP A 71 15.66 -37.54 -4.92
CA ASP A 71 16.91 -38.17 -4.43
C ASP A 71 17.34 -39.37 -5.31
N TYR A 72 16.96 -39.40 -6.59
CA TYR A 72 17.39 -40.46 -7.50
C TYR A 72 18.92 -40.48 -7.67
N SER A 73 19.59 -41.54 -7.19
CA SER A 73 21.04 -41.70 -7.30
C SER A 73 21.48 -42.61 -8.45
N GLU A 74 22.59 -42.26 -9.09
CA GLU A 74 23.41 -43.16 -9.91
C GLU A 74 24.83 -43.11 -9.32
N ASP A 75 25.42 -44.28 -9.05
CA ASP A 75 26.72 -44.44 -8.34
C ASP A 75 26.81 -43.69 -7.00
N GLY A 76 25.70 -43.59 -6.26
CA GLY A 76 25.61 -42.89 -4.97
C GLY A 76 25.52 -41.36 -5.05
N VAL A 77 25.57 -40.78 -6.26
CA VAL A 77 25.48 -39.33 -6.49
C VAL A 77 24.04 -38.94 -6.82
N THR A 78 23.44 -38.02 -6.06
CA THR A 78 22.07 -37.50 -6.26
C THR A 78 22.10 -36.17 -7.04
N PRO A 79 20.94 -35.62 -7.47
CA PRO A 79 20.90 -34.33 -8.16
C PRO A 79 21.43 -33.18 -7.30
N ILE A 80 21.16 -33.19 -5.99
CA ILE A 80 21.65 -32.17 -5.06
C ILE A 80 23.17 -32.31 -4.82
N THR A 81 23.73 -33.52 -4.88
CA THR A 81 25.20 -33.70 -4.89
C THR A 81 25.82 -33.08 -6.15
N TYR A 82 25.21 -33.21 -7.34
CA TYR A 82 25.71 -32.53 -8.54
C TYR A 82 25.59 -31.00 -8.45
N ALA A 83 24.53 -30.46 -7.86
CA ALA A 83 24.41 -29.03 -7.59
C ALA A 83 25.53 -28.53 -6.67
N ALA A 84 25.82 -29.27 -5.59
CA ALA A 84 26.91 -28.99 -4.65
C ALA A 84 28.30 -29.05 -5.31
N LEU A 85 28.56 -30.08 -6.13
CA LEU A 85 29.83 -30.24 -6.86
C LEU A 85 30.03 -29.17 -7.93
N ASN A 86 28.97 -28.75 -8.63
CA ASN A 86 29.01 -27.67 -9.61
C ASN A 86 29.01 -26.27 -8.98
N THR A 87 28.87 -26.17 -7.65
CA THR A 87 28.72 -24.90 -6.90
C THR A 87 27.63 -24.01 -7.50
N ASN A 88 26.49 -24.63 -7.83
CA ASN A 88 25.37 -23.98 -8.50
C ASN A 88 24.27 -23.70 -7.48
N VAL A 89 24.20 -22.44 -7.01
CA VAL A 89 23.32 -22.03 -5.91
C VAL A 89 21.86 -22.19 -6.28
N ASP A 90 21.45 -21.68 -7.45
CA ASP A 90 20.07 -21.70 -7.94
C ASP A 90 19.53 -23.14 -8.02
N VAL A 91 20.33 -24.06 -8.56
CA VAL A 91 19.95 -25.49 -8.64
C VAL A 91 19.94 -26.15 -7.26
N PHE A 92 20.82 -25.76 -6.35
CA PHE A 92 20.86 -26.31 -5.00
C PHE A 92 19.62 -25.89 -4.20
N GLN A 93 19.24 -24.61 -4.27
CA GLN A 93 18.03 -24.06 -3.66
C GLN A 93 16.76 -24.69 -4.27
N GLU A 94 16.63 -24.76 -5.60
CA GLU A 94 15.50 -25.41 -6.28
C GLU A 94 15.32 -26.87 -5.82
N LEU A 95 16.41 -27.62 -5.66
CA LEU A 95 16.34 -29.01 -5.20
C LEU A 95 15.99 -29.12 -3.71
N MET A 96 16.44 -28.18 -2.86
CA MET A 96 15.98 -28.09 -1.48
C MET A 96 14.47 -27.81 -1.40
N LEU A 97 13.96 -26.87 -2.18
CA LEU A 97 12.52 -26.56 -2.29
C LEU A 97 11.73 -27.76 -2.85
N ALA A 98 12.32 -28.52 -3.78
CA ALA A 98 11.79 -29.79 -4.25
C ALA A 98 11.83 -30.92 -3.18
N GLY A 99 12.48 -30.71 -2.03
CA GLY A 99 12.52 -31.64 -0.91
C GLY A 99 13.68 -32.65 -0.95
N ALA A 100 14.78 -32.32 -1.62
CA ALA A 100 15.98 -33.17 -1.67
C ALA A 100 16.62 -33.37 -0.28
N ASN A 101 17.10 -34.59 0.00
CA ASN A 101 17.69 -34.93 1.28
C ASN A 101 19.16 -34.50 1.40
N MET A 102 19.42 -33.46 2.20
CA MET A 102 20.78 -32.96 2.47
C MET A 102 21.69 -33.96 3.21
N PHE A 103 21.10 -34.96 3.88
CA PHE A 103 21.81 -35.97 4.69
C PHE A 103 21.99 -37.31 3.97
N HIS A 104 21.90 -37.34 2.63
CA HIS A 104 21.98 -38.58 1.86
C HIS A 104 23.31 -39.34 2.12
N PRO A 105 23.29 -40.55 2.72
CA PRO A 105 24.41 -41.05 3.53
C PRO A 105 25.61 -41.64 2.77
N TYR A 106 25.68 -41.49 1.43
CA TYR A 106 26.63 -42.22 0.58
C TYR A 106 27.72 -41.36 -0.08
N SER A 107 27.72 -40.03 0.05
CA SER A 107 28.94 -39.24 -0.22
C SER A 107 29.89 -39.35 0.96
N SER A 108 30.80 -40.31 0.87
CA SER A 108 31.89 -40.62 1.81
C SER A 108 32.28 -39.45 2.73
N SER A 109 31.96 -39.56 4.03
CA SER A 109 32.36 -38.70 5.15
C SER A 109 31.78 -37.29 5.30
N ARG A 110 30.90 -36.78 4.43
CA ARG A 110 30.37 -35.39 4.56
C ARG A 110 28.89 -35.24 4.20
N ILE A 111 28.20 -34.34 4.91
CA ILE A 111 26.82 -33.94 4.63
C ILE A 111 26.82 -33.08 3.35
N VAL A 112 25.80 -33.20 2.50
CA VAL A 112 25.79 -32.52 1.17
C VAL A 112 25.80 -30.99 1.33
N GLY A 113 25.17 -30.47 2.38
CA GLY A 113 25.24 -29.04 2.74
C GLY A 113 26.64 -28.58 3.15
N GLU A 114 27.42 -29.40 3.85
CA GLU A 114 28.82 -29.08 4.19
C GLU A 114 29.69 -29.01 2.93
N LEU A 115 29.52 -29.98 2.01
CA LEU A 115 30.23 -29.99 0.73
C LEU A 115 29.92 -28.74 -0.11
N PHE A 116 28.65 -28.33 -0.14
CA PHE A 116 28.22 -27.11 -0.84
C PHE A 116 28.82 -25.84 -0.20
N ASN A 117 28.74 -25.70 1.12
CA ASN A 117 29.31 -24.57 1.85
C ASN A 117 30.83 -24.48 1.68
N ASP A 118 31.54 -25.61 1.74
CA ASP A 118 32.99 -25.68 1.46
C ASP A 118 33.33 -25.25 0.03
N ASN A 119 32.49 -25.59 -0.94
CA ASN A 119 32.70 -25.23 -2.34
C ASN A 119 32.41 -23.74 -2.61
N ILE A 120 31.34 -23.18 -2.01
CA ILE A 120 31.07 -21.74 -2.01
C ILE A 120 32.25 -20.99 -1.39
N LYS A 121 32.72 -21.43 -0.22
CA LYS A 121 33.86 -20.82 0.48
C LYS A 121 35.10 -20.80 -0.40
N LYS A 122 35.46 -21.93 -1.02
CA LYS A 122 36.59 -22.02 -1.96
C LYS A 122 36.42 -21.13 -3.19
N ALA A 123 35.20 -21.00 -3.73
CA ALA A 123 34.93 -20.10 -4.85
C ALA A 123 35.10 -18.62 -4.45
N LYS A 124 34.59 -18.21 -3.28
CA LYS A 124 34.81 -16.88 -2.70
C LYS A 124 36.30 -16.62 -2.42
N GLU A 125 37.02 -17.57 -1.83
CA GLU A 125 38.47 -17.50 -1.59
C GLU A 125 39.29 -17.43 -2.90
N THR A 126 38.81 -18.06 -3.98
CA THR A 126 39.46 -18.03 -5.30
C THR A 126 39.30 -16.67 -5.98
N ILE A 127 38.13 -16.03 -5.89
CA ILE A 127 37.90 -14.72 -6.53
C ILE A 127 38.45 -13.55 -5.69
N ALA A 128 38.49 -13.69 -4.35
CA ALA A 128 38.81 -12.59 -3.43
C ALA A 128 40.10 -11.80 -3.73
N PRO A 129 41.24 -12.42 -4.11
CA PRO A 129 42.48 -11.69 -4.41
C PRO A 129 42.41 -10.80 -5.67
N PHE A 130 41.41 -11.00 -6.53
CA PHE A 130 41.28 -10.26 -7.78
C PHE A 130 40.43 -9.00 -7.65
N TYR A 131 39.68 -8.83 -6.55
CA TYR A 131 38.97 -7.57 -6.30
C TYR A 131 39.94 -6.39 -6.21
N LYS A 132 39.55 -5.25 -6.77
CA LYS A 132 40.27 -3.99 -6.56
C LYS A 132 40.08 -3.53 -5.12
N LYS A 133 41.16 -3.13 -4.47
CA LYS A 133 41.15 -2.60 -3.09
C LYS A 133 40.08 -1.51 -2.91
N GLN A 134 40.00 -0.59 -3.87
CA GLN A 134 39.01 0.49 -3.93
C GLN A 134 37.56 0.01 -3.84
N PHE A 135 37.19 -1.11 -4.49
CA PHE A 135 35.83 -1.68 -4.40
C PHE A 135 35.49 -2.15 -2.98
N GLN A 136 36.46 -2.77 -2.30
CA GLN A 136 36.27 -3.24 -0.92
C GLN A 136 36.26 -2.06 0.06
N GLU A 137 37.16 -1.09 -0.13
CA GLU A 137 37.27 0.10 0.72
C GLU A 137 36.04 1.02 0.63
N GLU A 138 35.56 1.33 -0.59
CA GLU A 138 34.35 2.15 -0.75
C GLU A 138 33.10 1.47 -0.16
N TYR A 139 32.97 0.14 -0.32
CA TYR A 139 31.88 -0.61 0.32
C TYR A 139 31.96 -0.59 1.86
N GLN A 140 33.16 -0.76 2.42
CA GLN A 140 33.37 -0.72 3.87
C GLN A 140 33.15 0.68 4.44
N GLN A 141 33.55 1.73 3.72
CA GLN A 141 33.31 3.13 4.12
C GLN A 141 31.82 3.48 4.15
N LEU A 142 31.04 3.06 3.14
CA LEU A 142 29.59 3.23 3.13
C LEU A 142 28.94 2.54 4.35
N ASN A 143 29.28 1.28 4.60
CA ASN A 143 28.75 0.56 5.77
C ASN A 143 29.20 1.17 7.10
N ALA A 144 30.44 1.67 7.21
CA ALA A 144 30.91 2.37 8.41
C ALA A 144 30.13 3.67 8.64
N CYS A 145 29.89 4.45 7.59
CA CYS A 145 29.08 5.68 7.64
C CYS A 145 27.64 5.39 8.08
N PHE A 146 26.98 4.38 7.48
CA PHE A 146 25.61 3.99 7.81
C PHE A 146 25.43 3.55 9.27
N ASN A 147 26.44 2.89 9.86
CA ASN A 147 26.40 2.42 11.24
C ASN A 147 26.87 3.46 12.27
N ASP A 148 27.30 4.65 11.85
CA ASP A 148 27.68 5.73 12.76
C ASP A 148 26.47 6.62 13.11
N SER A 149 25.86 6.36 14.28
CA SER A 149 24.75 7.17 14.80
C SER A 149 25.11 8.65 15.02
N ASN A 150 26.39 9.05 15.01
CA ASN A 150 26.78 10.47 15.06
C ASN A 150 26.66 11.17 13.69
N LEU A 151 26.63 10.40 12.59
CA LEU A 151 26.50 10.92 11.23
C LEU A 151 25.09 10.69 10.67
N LEU A 152 24.51 9.52 10.95
CA LEU A 152 23.24 9.03 10.41
C LEU A 152 22.36 8.42 11.52
N PRO A 153 21.98 9.17 12.58
CA PRO A 153 21.11 8.67 13.63
C PRO A 153 19.74 8.26 13.07
N LYS A 154 19.12 7.25 13.67
CA LYS A 154 17.73 6.91 13.37
C LYS A 154 16.82 7.99 13.96
N ARG A 155 15.71 8.29 13.30
CA ARG A 155 14.75 9.31 13.74
C ARG A 155 14.22 9.06 15.16
N LYS A 156 14.07 7.79 15.58
CA LYS A 156 13.69 7.39 16.95
C LYS A 156 14.78 7.60 18.01
N GLU A 157 16.02 7.85 17.60
CA GLU A 157 17.18 8.10 18.47
C GLU A 157 17.40 9.61 18.71
N VAL A 158 16.66 10.48 18.00
CA VAL A 158 16.78 11.95 18.05
C VAL A 158 15.60 12.55 18.83
N VAL A 159 15.87 13.55 19.67
CA VAL A 159 14.86 14.07 20.63
C VAL A 159 13.87 15.04 19.97
N SER A 160 14.25 15.70 18.87
CA SER A 160 13.39 16.66 18.16
C SER A 160 13.56 16.63 16.64
N GLU A 161 12.51 16.98 15.88
CA GLU A 161 12.61 17.08 14.41
C GLU A 161 13.60 18.16 13.95
N THR A 162 13.72 19.27 14.71
CA THR A 162 14.68 20.34 14.39
C THR A 162 16.13 19.86 14.50
N GLU A 163 16.43 19.01 15.49
CA GLU A 163 17.72 18.31 15.59
C GLU A 163 17.86 17.26 14.47
N ASN A 164 16.78 16.52 14.17
CA ASN A 164 16.76 15.49 13.13
C ASN A 164 17.09 16.07 11.74
N ALA A 165 16.61 17.27 11.43
CA ALA A 165 16.88 17.99 10.18
C ALA A 165 18.36 18.34 9.98
N THR A 166 19.16 18.46 11.05
CA THR A 166 20.60 18.75 10.92
C THR A 166 21.38 17.62 10.24
N PHE A 167 20.87 16.39 10.28
CA PHE A 167 21.49 15.20 9.68
C PHE A 167 21.05 14.94 8.23
N ASP A 168 20.07 15.66 7.70
CA ASP A 168 19.51 15.39 6.37
C ASP A 168 20.52 15.55 5.23
N LEU A 169 21.44 16.52 5.35
CA LEU A 169 22.52 16.68 4.37
C LEU A 169 23.46 15.46 4.36
N ASN A 170 23.77 14.88 5.52
CA ASN A 170 24.58 13.67 5.63
C ASN A 170 23.85 12.46 5.01
N ARG A 171 22.55 12.30 5.32
CA ARG A 171 21.69 11.24 4.75
C ARG A 171 21.66 11.32 3.23
N ILE A 172 21.50 12.52 2.67
CA ILE A 172 21.48 12.74 1.22
C ILE A 172 22.85 12.48 0.59
N GLN A 173 23.94 12.90 1.21
CA GLN A 173 25.29 12.60 0.74
C GLN A 173 25.57 11.09 0.72
N PHE A 174 25.17 10.36 1.77
CA PHE A 174 25.25 8.91 1.82
C PHE A 174 24.45 8.25 0.67
N ILE A 175 23.20 8.67 0.45
CA ILE A 175 22.36 8.16 -0.64
C ILE A 175 23.05 8.34 -2.01
N ILE A 176 23.61 9.52 -2.27
CA ILE A 176 24.32 9.81 -3.53
C ILE A 176 25.55 8.90 -3.69
N GLN A 177 26.36 8.75 -2.63
CA GLN A 177 27.56 7.90 -2.65
C GLN A 177 27.22 6.41 -2.85
N ALA A 178 26.16 5.92 -2.20
CA ALA A 178 25.69 4.55 -2.34
C ALA A 178 25.16 4.28 -3.77
N LEU A 179 24.40 5.21 -4.36
CA LEU A 179 23.96 5.11 -5.76
C LEU A 179 25.16 5.10 -6.73
N ASP A 180 26.17 5.94 -6.50
CA ASP A 180 27.40 5.96 -7.30
C ASP A 180 28.18 4.63 -7.21
N PHE A 181 28.31 4.05 -6.01
CA PHE A 181 28.91 2.73 -5.82
C PHE A 181 28.16 1.67 -6.62
N ILE A 182 26.83 1.58 -6.44
CA ILE A 182 25.98 0.59 -7.09
C ILE A 182 26.12 0.67 -8.62
N LYS A 183 26.12 1.88 -9.18
CA LYS A 183 26.25 2.13 -10.63
C LYS A 183 27.64 1.76 -11.15
N LYS A 184 28.69 2.30 -10.51
CA LYS A 184 30.11 2.14 -10.89
C LYS A 184 30.54 0.68 -10.94
N TYR A 185 30.13 -0.11 -9.95
CA TYR A 185 30.60 -1.49 -9.79
C TYR A 185 29.76 -2.56 -10.48
N GLN A 186 28.79 -2.19 -11.32
CA GLN A 186 28.23 -3.16 -12.29
C GLN A 186 29.31 -3.65 -13.27
N ASP A 187 30.21 -2.75 -13.70
CA ASP A 187 31.30 -3.12 -14.61
C ASP A 187 32.34 -4.02 -13.91
N LEU A 188 32.60 -5.18 -14.53
CA LEU A 188 33.67 -6.09 -14.15
C LEU A 188 35.04 -5.40 -14.14
N THR A 189 35.31 -4.45 -15.05
CA THR A 189 36.58 -3.73 -15.06
C THR A 189 36.73 -2.73 -13.90
N ALA A 190 35.62 -2.24 -13.35
CA ALA A 190 35.61 -1.42 -12.14
C ALA A 190 35.82 -2.28 -10.88
N ARG A 191 35.21 -3.47 -10.82
CA ARG A 191 35.32 -4.41 -9.68
C ARG A 191 36.69 -5.10 -9.58
N PHE A 192 37.22 -5.59 -10.69
CA PHE A 192 38.32 -6.56 -10.71
C PHE A 192 39.60 -6.02 -11.34
N ASN A 193 40.72 -6.51 -10.84
CA ASN A 193 41.97 -6.58 -11.58
C ASN A 193 41.83 -7.62 -12.72
N PRO A 194 42.69 -7.62 -13.75
CA PRO A 194 42.56 -8.54 -14.89
C PRO A 194 42.42 -10.01 -14.46
N LEU A 195 41.25 -10.59 -14.73
CA LEU A 195 40.89 -11.93 -14.28
C LEU A 195 41.66 -13.02 -15.06
N PRO A 196 42.13 -14.09 -14.39
CA PRO A 196 42.84 -15.18 -15.07
C PRO A 196 41.90 -16.01 -15.93
N ARG A 197 42.38 -16.45 -17.10
CA ARG A 197 41.61 -17.25 -18.08
C ARG A 197 41.13 -18.63 -17.59
N GLY A 198 41.56 -19.06 -16.40
CA GLY A 198 41.29 -20.38 -15.83
C GLY A 198 40.15 -20.44 -14.80
N LEU A 199 39.48 -19.31 -14.50
CA LEU A 199 38.35 -19.30 -13.55
C LEU A 199 37.21 -20.20 -14.03
N LYS A 200 36.56 -20.88 -13.08
CA LYS A 200 35.36 -21.66 -13.35
C LYS A 200 34.15 -20.74 -13.43
N SER A 201 33.08 -21.22 -14.08
CA SER A 201 31.80 -20.50 -14.08
C SER A 201 31.20 -20.36 -12.68
N SER A 202 31.49 -21.28 -11.75
CA SER A 202 31.15 -21.16 -10.33
C SER A 202 31.74 -19.90 -9.70
N ASP A 203 33.01 -19.62 -9.98
CA ASP A 203 33.79 -18.57 -9.30
C ASP A 203 33.25 -17.19 -9.72
N LEU A 204 32.98 -17.04 -11.03
CA LEU A 204 32.31 -15.85 -11.58
C LEU A 204 30.86 -15.72 -11.12
N SER A 205 30.12 -16.84 -11.00
CA SER A 205 28.75 -16.81 -10.47
C SER A 205 28.70 -16.34 -9.02
N MET A 206 29.66 -16.76 -8.17
CA MET A 206 29.71 -16.32 -6.78
C MET A 206 30.07 -14.83 -6.67
N ALA A 207 30.91 -14.32 -7.58
CA ALA A 207 31.24 -12.90 -7.67
C ALA A 207 30.04 -12.02 -8.06
N GLU A 208 29.14 -12.52 -8.92
CA GLU A 208 27.90 -11.80 -9.26
C GLU A 208 26.87 -11.88 -8.12
N ILE A 209 26.72 -13.03 -7.45
CA ILE A 209 25.87 -13.14 -6.24
C ILE A 209 26.36 -12.17 -5.15
N GLU A 210 27.67 -12.11 -4.89
CA GLU A 210 28.26 -11.19 -3.91
C GLU A 210 28.04 -9.71 -4.29
N LEU A 211 28.01 -9.36 -5.58
CA LEU A 211 27.64 -8.01 -6.02
C LEU A 211 26.15 -7.73 -5.77
N VAL A 212 25.26 -8.67 -6.11
CA VAL A 212 23.81 -8.51 -5.89
C VAL A 212 23.50 -8.37 -4.40
N GLU A 213 24.11 -9.18 -3.55
CA GLU A 213 24.05 -9.11 -2.08
C GLU A 213 24.44 -7.70 -1.58
N LYS A 214 25.58 -7.18 -2.03
CA LYS A 214 26.05 -5.82 -1.68
C LYS A 214 25.14 -4.71 -2.20
N CYS A 215 24.60 -4.85 -3.42
CA CYS A 215 23.66 -3.88 -3.97
C CYS A 215 22.33 -3.87 -3.21
N ARG A 216 21.79 -5.04 -2.84
CA ARG A 216 20.59 -5.18 -2.00
C ARG A 216 20.76 -4.46 -0.66
N ILE A 217 21.87 -4.71 0.04
CA ILE A 217 22.20 -4.07 1.32
C ILE A 217 22.26 -2.53 1.17
N LEU A 218 22.96 -2.01 0.15
CA LEU A 218 23.05 -0.57 -0.05
C LEU A 218 21.70 0.07 -0.45
N ILE A 219 20.84 -0.65 -1.18
CA ILE A 219 19.48 -0.18 -1.52
C ILE A 219 18.59 -0.15 -0.27
N GLU A 220 18.67 -1.16 0.61
CA GLU A 220 18.01 -1.13 1.92
C GLU A 220 18.47 0.08 2.73
N GLN A 221 19.79 0.31 2.84
CA GLN A 221 20.38 1.44 3.57
C GLN A 221 19.95 2.79 2.98
N ILE A 222 19.88 2.93 1.65
CA ILE A 222 19.32 4.12 0.97
C ILE A 222 17.88 4.36 1.42
N CYS A 223 17.02 3.35 1.37
CA CYS A 223 15.61 3.48 1.75
C CYS A 223 15.45 3.81 3.24
N VAL A 224 16.24 3.21 4.13
CA VAL A 224 16.27 3.56 5.56
C VAL A 224 16.74 5.01 5.77
N CYS A 225 17.74 5.50 5.02
CA CYS A 225 18.14 6.91 5.09
C CYS A 225 17.01 7.85 4.63
N ILE A 226 16.26 7.48 3.59
CA ILE A 226 15.07 8.22 3.12
C ILE A 226 13.96 8.25 4.18
N GLN A 227 13.70 7.11 4.84
CA GLN A 227 12.70 7.02 5.91
C GLN A 227 13.04 7.94 7.10
N ASN A 228 14.34 8.11 7.40
CA ASN A 228 14.82 8.91 8.54
C ASN A 228 14.94 10.43 8.26
N LEU A 229 14.76 10.89 7.01
CA LEU A 229 14.74 12.33 6.69
C LEU A 229 13.70 13.10 7.54
N SER A 230 13.99 14.36 7.87
CA SER A 230 13.10 15.21 8.67
C SER A 230 11.69 15.34 8.10
N TYR A 231 10.72 15.60 8.99
CA TYR A 231 9.35 15.86 8.57
C TYR A 231 9.25 17.08 7.63
N GLU A 232 9.96 18.18 7.92
CA GLU A 232 9.94 19.39 7.08
C GLU A 232 10.39 19.09 5.64
N LEU A 233 11.54 18.42 5.47
CA LEU A 233 12.07 18.10 4.15
C LEU A 233 11.18 17.09 3.40
N ARG A 234 10.66 16.07 4.10
CA ARG A 234 9.72 15.10 3.52
C ARG A 234 8.38 15.74 3.12
N SER A 235 7.96 16.79 3.82
CA SER A 235 6.77 17.58 3.50
C SER A 235 6.99 18.45 2.26
N GLU A 236 8.09 19.20 2.18
CA GLU A 236 8.48 20.02 1.01
C GLU A 236 8.55 19.16 -0.27
N LEU A 237 9.26 18.02 -0.19
CA LEU A 237 9.49 17.15 -1.34
C LEU A 237 8.32 16.23 -1.70
N SER A 238 7.23 16.20 -0.91
CA SER A 238 6.09 15.29 -1.10
C SER A 238 5.44 15.36 -2.49
N SER A 239 5.47 16.54 -3.12
CA SER A 239 4.93 16.80 -4.46
C SER A 239 5.92 16.50 -5.60
N SER A 240 7.18 16.16 -5.28
CA SER A 240 8.27 15.98 -6.25
C SER A 240 8.38 14.54 -6.81
N PHE A 241 7.34 13.73 -6.67
CA PHE A 241 7.36 12.34 -7.16
C PHE A 241 6.30 12.09 -8.23
N ALA A 242 6.73 11.47 -9.34
CA ALA A 242 5.87 11.14 -10.46
C ALA A 242 6.06 9.68 -10.93
N PRO A 243 5.03 9.05 -11.53
CA PRO A 243 3.64 9.48 -11.52
C PRO A 243 2.94 9.07 -10.21
N THR A 244 1.99 9.88 -9.74
CA THR A 244 1.06 9.55 -8.64
C THR A 244 0.51 8.12 -8.78
N PRO A 245 0.39 7.30 -7.71
CA PRO A 245 0.57 7.61 -6.29
C PRO A 245 1.97 7.24 -5.76
N PHE A 246 3.05 7.53 -6.50
CA PHE A 246 4.39 7.39 -5.92
C PHE A 246 4.51 8.28 -4.67
N THR A 247 4.90 7.69 -3.54
CA THR A 247 4.95 8.34 -2.22
C THR A 247 6.12 7.81 -1.40
N TRP A 248 6.40 8.40 -0.23
CA TRP A 248 7.52 7.93 0.60
C TRP A 248 7.45 6.45 0.99
N ILE A 249 6.24 5.92 1.24
CA ILE A 249 6.05 4.49 1.56
C ILE A 249 6.44 3.57 0.40
N THR A 250 6.51 4.09 -0.84
CA THR A 250 7.06 3.36 -1.99
C THR A 250 8.56 3.08 -1.82
N PHE A 251 9.33 3.96 -1.17
CA PHE A 251 10.72 3.66 -0.80
C PHE A 251 10.82 2.66 0.35
N ASP A 252 9.94 2.77 1.36
CA ASP A 252 9.90 1.81 2.47
C ASP A 252 9.59 0.39 1.95
N GLN A 253 8.60 0.27 1.05
CA GLN A 253 8.29 -0.96 0.30
C GLN A 253 9.49 -1.45 -0.52
N PHE A 254 10.12 -0.59 -1.32
CA PHE A 254 11.27 -0.97 -2.16
C PHE A 254 12.48 -1.44 -1.34
N GLY A 255 12.75 -0.79 -0.20
CA GLY A 255 13.76 -1.21 0.77
C GLY A 255 13.44 -2.58 1.37
N GLY A 256 12.18 -2.82 1.72
CA GLY A 256 11.68 -4.14 2.15
C GLY A 256 11.85 -5.23 1.09
N LEU A 257 11.61 -4.92 -0.19
CA LEU A 257 11.80 -5.86 -1.31
C LEU A 257 13.27 -6.15 -1.62
N ALA A 258 14.18 -5.21 -1.35
CA ALA A 258 15.61 -5.42 -1.54
C ALA A 258 16.18 -6.46 -0.56
N LYS A 259 15.62 -6.55 0.66
CA LYS A 259 16.01 -7.56 1.65
C LYS A 259 15.83 -8.97 1.09
N GLU A 260 16.80 -9.85 1.35
CA GLU A 260 16.68 -11.26 0.98
C GLU A 260 15.70 -11.96 1.94
N PRO A 261 14.61 -12.58 1.46
CA PRO A 261 13.64 -13.25 2.32
C PRO A 261 14.20 -14.59 2.82
N PRO A 262 13.65 -15.14 3.91
CA PRO A 262 13.98 -16.50 4.34
C PRO A 262 13.65 -17.53 3.26
N LEU A 263 14.53 -18.52 3.09
CA LEU A 263 14.39 -19.63 2.14
C LEU A 263 13.08 -20.46 2.31
N ASN A 264 12.43 -20.36 3.47
CA ASN A 264 11.23 -21.13 3.84
C ASN A 264 10.00 -20.22 4.02
N GLN A 265 9.50 -19.60 2.94
CA GLN A 265 8.18 -18.96 2.94
C GLN A 265 7.11 -19.89 2.36
N ILE A 266 6.32 -20.52 3.23
CA ILE A 266 5.13 -21.27 2.81
C ILE A 266 4.01 -20.26 2.49
N ARG A 267 3.83 -19.95 1.20
CA ARG A 267 2.68 -19.20 0.67
C ARG A 267 1.64 -20.20 0.16
N VAL A 268 0.36 -20.01 0.52
CA VAL A 268 -0.75 -20.94 0.17
C VAL A 268 -1.92 -20.18 -0.44
N ILE A 269 -2.58 -20.81 -1.43
CA ILE A 269 -3.80 -20.29 -2.03
C ILE A 269 -4.92 -21.34 -1.88
N PRO A 270 -6.02 -21.06 -1.17
CA PRO A 270 -7.07 -22.03 -0.89
C PRO A 270 -8.07 -22.12 -2.05
N ILE A 271 -8.09 -23.24 -2.79
CA ILE A 271 -8.79 -23.39 -4.08
C ILE A 271 -9.35 -24.80 -4.21
N VAL A 272 -10.29 -25.16 -3.34
CA VAL A 272 -10.73 -26.57 -3.23
C VAL A 272 -12.22 -26.77 -3.43
N ASP A 273 -13.03 -25.72 -3.24
CA ASP A 273 -14.49 -25.79 -3.45
C ASP A 273 -14.94 -25.36 -4.85
N ILE A 274 -14.03 -25.39 -5.84
CA ILE A 274 -14.32 -25.01 -7.24
C ILE A 274 -15.05 -26.16 -7.96
N GLN A 275 -16.22 -26.54 -7.44
CA GLN A 275 -17.31 -26.95 -8.31
C GLN A 275 -18.01 -25.68 -8.80
N VAL A 276 -17.50 -25.09 -9.89
CA VAL A 276 -18.24 -24.04 -10.62
C VAL A 276 -19.53 -24.65 -11.15
N LYS A 277 -20.61 -24.46 -10.40
CA LYS A 277 -21.99 -24.71 -10.84
C LYS A 277 -22.80 -23.42 -10.84
N ASP A 278 -22.54 -22.52 -9.89
CA ASP A 278 -23.39 -21.35 -9.64
C ASP A 278 -22.80 -20.02 -10.13
N ALA A 279 -21.50 -19.98 -10.46
CA ALA A 279 -20.84 -18.77 -10.94
C ALA A 279 -21.03 -18.60 -12.46
N HIS A 280 -22.23 -18.18 -12.86
CA HIS A 280 -22.65 -18.00 -14.25
C HIS A 280 -21.81 -17.00 -15.09
N ASP A 281 -21.03 -16.13 -14.44
CA ASP A 281 -20.19 -15.11 -15.09
C ASP A 281 -18.69 -15.49 -15.19
N LEU A 282 -18.26 -16.71 -14.79
CA LEU A 282 -16.84 -17.08 -14.88
C LEU A 282 -16.36 -17.28 -16.32
N THR A 283 -15.16 -16.73 -16.61
CA THR A 283 -14.50 -16.83 -17.91
C THR A 283 -14.21 -18.31 -18.27
N PRO A 284 -14.87 -18.90 -19.29
CA PRO A 284 -14.94 -20.37 -19.42
C PRO A 284 -13.66 -21.06 -19.95
N ASN A 285 -12.60 -20.30 -20.25
CA ASN A 285 -11.46 -20.78 -21.04
C ASN A 285 -10.23 -21.24 -20.23
N ILE A 286 -10.13 -20.93 -18.94
CA ILE A 286 -8.97 -21.27 -18.11
C ILE A 286 -9.45 -21.77 -16.74
N SER A 287 -8.91 -22.90 -16.28
CA SER A 287 -9.19 -23.40 -14.93
C SER A 287 -8.56 -22.47 -13.88
N PRO A 288 -9.32 -22.00 -12.86
CA PRO A 288 -8.75 -21.19 -11.77
C PRO A 288 -7.63 -21.91 -11.02
N MET A 289 -7.74 -23.23 -10.86
CA MET A 289 -6.68 -24.08 -10.29
C MET A 289 -5.37 -24.02 -11.11
N THR A 290 -5.46 -23.93 -12.45
CA THR A 290 -4.27 -23.74 -13.29
C THR A 290 -3.65 -22.36 -13.08
N SER A 291 -4.48 -21.30 -13.04
CA SER A 291 -4.00 -19.92 -12.85
C SER A 291 -3.29 -19.73 -11.51
N ALA A 292 -3.84 -20.32 -10.45
CA ALA A 292 -3.24 -20.26 -9.13
C ALA A 292 -1.99 -21.13 -8.99
N VAL A 293 -1.97 -22.34 -9.59
CA VAL A 293 -0.74 -23.12 -9.69
C VAL A 293 0.33 -22.34 -10.47
N ASN A 294 -0.04 -21.53 -11.48
CA ASN A 294 0.91 -20.65 -12.18
C ASN A 294 1.44 -19.54 -11.27
N MET A 295 0.55 -18.83 -10.56
CA MET A 295 0.88 -17.80 -9.55
C MET A 295 1.76 -18.36 -8.41
N LEU A 296 1.59 -19.63 -8.03
CA LEU A 296 2.44 -20.30 -7.03
C LEU A 296 3.89 -20.52 -7.51
N ASN A 297 4.15 -20.74 -8.82
CA ASN A 297 5.54 -20.73 -9.31
C ASN A 297 6.06 -19.31 -9.56
N GLU A 298 5.18 -18.35 -9.86
CA GLU A 298 5.53 -16.93 -9.90
C GLU A 298 6.03 -16.44 -8.52
N LEU A 299 5.39 -16.89 -7.44
CA LEU A 299 5.83 -16.68 -6.06
C LEU A 299 7.11 -17.44 -5.70
N ALA A 300 7.30 -18.67 -6.20
CA ALA A 300 8.51 -19.44 -5.96
C ALA A 300 9.75 -18.76 -6.57
N ASP A 301 9.59 -18.11 -7.72
CA ASP A 301 10.64 -17.36 -8.41
C ASP A 301 10.59 -15.83 -8.10
N HIS A 302 9.91 -15.43 -7.03
CA HIS A 302 9.68 -14.02 -6.69
C HIS A 302 10.99 -13.24 -6.53
N GLN A 303 12.03 -13.87 -5.96
CA GLN A 303 13.31 -13.21 -5.75
C GLN A 303 14.08 -12.98 -7.04
N GLU A 304 14.08 -13.93 -7.97
CA GLU A 304 14.70 -13.74 -9.28
C GLU A 304 13.94 -12.70 -10.12
N ILE A 305 12.63 -12.51 -9.89
CA ILE A 305 11.85 -11.41 -10.49
C ILE A 305 12.28 -10.07 -9.88
N VAL A 306 12.43 -9.99 -8.55
CA VAL A 306 12.96 -8.80 -7.87
C VAL A 306 14.37 -8.47 -8.34
N GLU A 307 15.27 -9.45 -8.50
CA GLU A 307 16.64 -9.21 -8.99
C GLU A 307 16.68 -8.72 -10.44
N ALA A 308 15.79 -9.23 -11.30
CA ALA A 308 15.60 -8.69 -12.64
C ALA A 308 15.14 -7.22 -12.60
N ALA A 309 14.28 -6.86 -11.65
CA ALA A 309 13.83 -5.48 -11.43
C ALA A 309 14.91 -4.57 -10.83
N LEU A 310 15.70 -5.06 -9.86
CA LEU A 310 16.83 -4.33 -9.28
C LEU A 310 17.87 -3.98 -10.35
N LYS A 311 18.20 -4.93 -11.24
CA LYS A 311 19.08 -4.66 -12.39
C LYS A 311 18.52 -3.55 -13.29
N ASP A 312 17.21 -3.52 -13.49
CA ASP A 312 16.56 -2.48 -14.29
C ASP A 312 16.55 -1.11 -13.57
N PHE A 313 16.30 -1.08 -12.25
CA PHE A 313 16.47 0.10 -11.41
C PHE A 313 17.88 0.71 -11.52
N ILE A 314 18.93 -0.12 -11.40
CA ILE A 314 20.33 0.32 -11.52
C ILE A 314 20.62 0.91 -12.91
N ASN A 315 19.96 0.42 -13.97
CA ASN A 315 20.18 0.89 -15.33
C ASN A 315 19.32 2.11 -15.72
N LYS A 316 18.11 2.28 -15.15
CA LYS A 316 17.09 3.24 -15.62
C LYS A 316 16.72 4.31 -14.61
N ASP A 317 16.61 3.96 -13.33
CA ASP A 317 16.04 4.81 -12.28
C ASP A 317 17.13 5.47 -11.41
N SER A 318 18.27 4.80 -11.22
CA SER A 318 19.35 5.23 -10.31
C SER A 318 19.93 6.61 -10.63
N ASP A 319 20.17 6.92 -11.91
CA ASP A 319 20.73 8.21 -12.33
C ASP A 319 19.73 9.36 -12.10
N SER A 320 18.43 9.10 -12.32
CA SER A 320 17.33 10.04 -12.06
C SER A 320 17.19 10.31 -10.56
N LEU A 321 17.24 9.27 -9.73
CA LEU A 321 17.18 9.38 -8.28
C LEU A 321 18.39 10.13 -7.72
N LYS A 322 19.60 9.86 -8.26
CA LYS A 322 20.82 10.57 -7.90
C LYS A 322 20.72 12.06 -8.26
N ALA A 323 20.29 12.39 -9.48
CA ALA A 323 20.15 13.78 -9.92
C ALA A 323 19.14 14.55 -9.05
N PHE A 324 18.03 13.93 -8.69
CA PHE A 324 17.06 14.49 -7.74
C PHE A 324 17.72 14.81 -6.38
N PHE A 325 18.39 13.84 -5.75
CA PHE A 325 19.03 14.07 -4.46
C PHE A 325 20.21 15.08 -4.51
N GLN A 326 20.89 15.20 -5.65
CA GLN A 326 21.86 16.27 -5.89
C GLN A 326 21.19 17.65 -5.91
N GLU A 327 20.02 17.79 -6.55
CA GLU A 327 19.23 19.03 -6.54
C GLU A 327 18.76 19.38 -5.11
N VAL A 328 18.31 18.39 -4.33
CA VAL A 328 17.95 18.55 -2.91
C VAL A 328 19.16 18.99 -2.06
N ALA A 329 20.32 18.38 -2.23
CA ALA A 329 21.54 18.76 -1.49
C ALA A 329 21.98 20.21 -1.78
N VAL A 330 21.88 20.63 -3.05
CA VAL A 330 22.09 22.04 -3.43
C VAL A 330 21.04 22.93 -2.79
N ARG A 331 19.78 22.52 -2.73
CA ARG A 331 18.67 23.31 -2.16
C ARG A 331 18.72 23.49 -0.64
N ILE A 332 19.27 22.51 0.09
CA ILE A 332 19.52 22.60 1.54
C ILE A 332 20.69 23.55 1.83
N THR A 333 21.75 23.50 1.02
CA THR A 333 22.92 24.37 1.19
C THR A 333 22.71 25.79 0.66
N HIS A 334 21.88 25.95 -0.38
CA HIS A 334 21.59 27.21 -1.05
C HIS A 334 20.08 27.32 -1.32
N PRO A 335 19.31 27.99 -0.44
CA PRO A 335 17.87 28.15 -0.62
C PRO A 335 17.53 28.92 -1.92
N ALA A 336 16.70 28.31 -2.77
CA ALA A 336 16.28 28.84 -4.05
C ALA A 336 14.74 28.84 -4.18
N GLU A 337 14.17 29.90 -4.76
CA GLU A 337 12.70 30.05 -4.86
C GLU A 337 12.03 29.06 -5.84
N ASN A 338 12.79 28.44 -6.74
CA ASN A 338 12.25 27.50 -7.71
C ASN A 338 11.93 26.14 -7.07
N PRO A 339 10.77 25.53 -7.37
CA PRO A 339 10.44 24.19 -6.92
C PRO A 339 11.34 23.15 -7.60
N ILE A 340 11.73 22.12 -6.84
CA ILE A 340 12.50 20.99 -7.35
C ILE A 340 11.66 20.22 -8.39
N LYS A 341 12.30 19.78 -9.47
CA LYS A 341 11.60 19.06 -10.53
C LYS A 341 11.14 17.68 -10.06
N PRO A 342 9.91 17.24 -10.42
CA PRO A 342 9.47 15.90 -10.10
C PRO A 342 10.37 14.81 -10.71
N VAL A 343 10.73 13.82 -9.90
CA VAL A 343 11.49 12.64 -10.32
C VAL A 343 10.55 11.50 -10.72
N THR A 344 10.89 10.80 -11.79
CA THR A 344 10.13 9.64 -12.30
C THR A 344 10.94 8.36 -12.11
N LEU A 345 10.41 7.41 -11.35
CA LEU A 345 11.07 6.14 -11.01
C LEU A 345 10.20 4.95 -11.47
N PRO A 346 10.15 4.68 -12.79
CA PRO A 346 9.22 3.70 -13.36
C PRO A 346 9.49 2.27 -12.90
N CYS A 347 10.76 1.86 -12.73
CA CYS A 347 11.07 0.51 -12.30
C CYS A 347 10.76 0.30 -10.81
N VAL A 348 11.07 1.28 -9.95
CA VAL A 348 10.70 1.25 -8.52
C VAL A 348 9.18 1.15 -8.39
N LYS A 349 8.41 2.04 -9.04
CA LYS A 349 6.94 2.03 -8.98
C LYS A 349 6.37 0.68 -9.45
N ALA A 350 6.83 0.19 -10.60
CA ALA A 350 6.31 -1.03 -11.19
C ALA A 350 6.56 -2.25 -10.29
N ILE A 351 7.75 -2.41 -9.68
CA ILE A 351 8.02 -3.56 -8.81
C ILE A 351 7.25 -3.47 -7.49
N THR A 352 7.19 -2.31 -6.84
CA THR A 352 6.44 -2.16 -5.58
C THR A 352 4.95 -2.39 -5.78
N THR A 353 4.36 -1.84 -6.84
CA THR A 353 2.94 -2.08 -7.17
C THR A 353 2.68 -3.54 -7.51
N TYR A 354 3.52 -4.17 -8.33
CA TYR A 354 3.36 -5.58 -8.71
C TYR A 354 3.46 -6.54 -7.52
N VAL A 355 4.44 -6.37 -6.62
CA VAL A 355 4.59 -7.25 -5.45
C VAL A 355 3.48 -6.99 -4.43
N SER A 356 3.12 -5.72 -4.20
CA SER A 356 1.99 -5.36 -3.33
C SER A 356 0.68 -6.01 -3.82
N ASP A 357 0.37 -5.90 -5.11
CA ASP A 357 -0.76 -6.58 -5.76
C ASP A 357 -0.72 -8.10 -5.58
N LEU A 358 0.45 -8.72 -5.81
CA LEU A 358 0.65 -10.16 -5.71
C LEU A 358 0.41 -10.66 -4.28
N GLU A 359 1.06 -10.04 -3.28
CA GLU A 359 0.93 -10.43 -1.88
C GLU A 359 -0.45 -10.13 -1.29
N ASN A 360 -0.99 -8.94 -1.58
CA ASN A 360 -2.26 -8.52 -0.99
C ASN A 360 -3.44 -9.29 -1.59
N LEU A 361 -3.38 -9.72 -2.87
CA LEU A 361 -4.36 -10.66 -3.43
C LEU A 361 -4.33 -12.02 -2.71
N ILE A 362 -3.15 -12.53 -2.33
CA ILE A 362 -3.02 -13.79 -1.57
C ILE A 362 -3.52 -13.63 -0.14
N LYS A 363 -3.17 -12.53 0.54
CA LYS A 363 -3.68 -12.20 1.89
C LYS A 363 -5.21 -12.11 1.86
N LEU A 364 -5.76 -11.39 0.89
CA LEU A 364 -7.21 -11.22 0.71
C LEU A 364 -7.92 -12.54 0.43
N LEU A 365 -7.39 -13.38 -0.48
CA LEU A 365 -7.92 -14.74 -0.74
C LEU A 365 -7.93 -15.62 0.53
N ASN A 366 -6.92 -15.51 1.39
CA ASN A 366 -6.87 -16.28 2.63
C ASN A 366 -7.80 -15.71 3.72
N LEU A 367 -7.91 -14.39 3.87
CA LEU A 367 -8.84 -13.75 4.79
C LEU A 367 -10.30 -14.08 4.45
N VAL A 368 -10.70 -13.91 3.19
CA VAL A 368 -12.08 -14.16 2.73
C VAL A 368 -12.41 -15.66 2.70
N ASN A 369 -11.41 -16.55 2.59
CA ASN A 369 -11.59 -17.99 2.78
C ASN A 369 -11.50 -18.42 4.27
N PHE A 370 -11.34 -17.49 5.21
CA PHE A 370 -11.19 -17.76 6.64
C PHE A 370 -10.06 -18.76 6.95
N THR A 371 -9.01 -18.80 6.12
CA THR A 371 -7.86 -19.68 6.32
C THR A 371 -7.07 -19.21 7.55
N GLY A 372 -7.07 -19.98 8.63
CA GLY A 372 -6.13 -19.79 9.76
C GLY A 372 -4.68 -20.04 9.32
N LYS A 373 -3.68 -19.72 10.15
CA LYS A 373 -2.31 -20.19 9.88
C LYS A 373 -2.35 -21.73 9.84
N LEU A 374 -1.88 -22.30 8.74
CA LEU A 374 -1.49 -23.70 8.70
C LEU A 374 -0.44 -23.93 9.79
N GLU A 375 -0.67 -24.87 10.70
CA GLU A 375 0.40 -25.30 11.60
C GLU A 375 1.58 -25.85 10.77
N PRO A 376 2.78 -25.25 10.86
CA PRO A 376 3.95 -25.72 10.12
C PRO A 376 4.58 -26.99 10.75
N LYS A 377 3.84 -27.70 11.62
CA LYS A 377 4.37 -28.79 12.46
C LYS A 377 4.78 -30.05 11.71
N ARG A 378 4.53 -30.12 10.39
CA ARG A 378 5.18 -31.04 9.45
C ARG A 378 5.40 -30.32 8.12
N PRO A 379 6.42 -30.69 7.33
CA PRO A 379 6.46 -30.37 5.90
C PRO A 379 5.37 -31.20 5.19
N VAL A 380 4.10 -30.77 5.36
CA VAL A 380 2.96 -31.38 4.69
C VAL A 380 3.03 -30.96 3.22
N PHE A 381 3.69 -31.79 2.42
CA PHE A 381 3.51 -31.80 0.97
C PHE A 381 2.08 -32.26 0.64
N SER A 382 1.10 -31.38 0.87
CA SER A 382 -0.17 -31.40 0.16
C SER A 382 0.04 -30.73 -1.20
N PHE A 383 -0.55 -31.32 -2.25
CA PHE A 383 -0.58 -30.83 -3.63
C PHE A 383 -0.19 -29.35 -3.79
N GLY A 384 1.08 -29.12 -4.12
CA GLY A 384 1.75 -27.81 -4.24
C GLY A 384 0.97 -26.61 -3.69
N ASN A 385 1.08 -26.34 -2.39
CA ASN A 385 0.61 -25.11 -1.74
C ASN A 385 -0.89 -24.78 -1.93
N VAL A 386 -1.74 -25.76 -2.22
CA VAL A 386 -3.20 -25.60 -2.24
C VAL A 386 -3.82 -26.38 -1.08
N LEU A 387 -4.57 -25.66 -0.24
CA LEU A 387 -5.12 -26.18 1.01
C LEU A 387 -6.47 -26.89 0.78
N MET A 388 -6.54 -28.19 1.08
CA MET A 388 -7.77 -28.98 0.98
C MET A 388 -8.64 -28.86 2.24
N THR A 389 -9.39 -27.77 2.35
CA THR A 389 -10.46 -27.61 3.35
C THR A 389 -11.72 -28.35 2.92
N ALA A 390 -12.11 -29.39 3.66
CA ALA A 390 -13.34 -30.15 3.38
C ALA A 390 -14.57 -29.47 4.01
N VAL A 391 -15.02 -28.36 3.41
CA VAL A 391 -16.20 -27.62 3.85
C VAL A 391 -17.43 -28.11 3.07
N ARG A 392 -18.59 -28.26 3.74
CA ARG A 392 -19.84 -28.72 3.11
C ARG A 392 -20.72 -27.57 2.60
N ASP A 393 -20.59 -26.39 3.18
CA ASP A 393 -21.27 -25.17 2.78
C ASP A 393 -20.35 -23.96 3.00
N ARG A 394 -20.12 -23.17 1.94
CA ARG A 394 -19.23 -22.02 1.95
C ARG A 394 -19.82 -20.83 2.71
N THR A 395 -21.16 -20.74 2.81
CA THR A 395 -21.84 -19.67 3.57
C THR A 395 -21.61 -19.78 5.07
N GLU A 396 -21.21 -20.96 5.56
CA GLU A 396 -20.94 -21.21 6.99
C GLU A 396 -19.44 -21.26 7.31
N GLN A 397 -18.57 -20.97 6.34
CA GLN A 397 -17.12 -21.10 6.49
C GLN A 397 -16.53 -20.15 7.55
N TYR A 398 -17.14 -18.97 7.76
CA TYR A 398 -16.70 -18.00 8.77
C TYR A 398 -16.76 -18.55 10.21
N LYS A 399 -17.67 -19.50 10.49
CA LYS A 399 -17.81 -20.16 11.81
C LYS A 399 -16.57 -20.96 12.23
N THR A 400 -15.62 -21.15 11.32
CA THR A 400 -14.29 -21.74 11.62
C THR A 400 -13.29 -20.74 12.19
N ARG A 401 -13.54 -19.42 12.08
CA ARG A 401 -12.66 -18.36 12.56
C ARG A 401 -13.23 -17.61 13.77
N PHE A 402 -14.53 -17.35 13.81
CA PHE A 402 -15.18 -16.64 14.92
C PHE A 402 -16.66 -16.99 15.10
N ASN A 403 -17.19 -16.76 16.30
CA ASN A 403 -18.58 -16.95 16.67
C ASN A 403 -19.34 -15.61 16.81
N LEU A 404 -20.19 -15.28 15.84
CA LEU A 404 -21.01 -14.05 15.83
C LEU A 404 -22.05 -13.94 16.98
N THR A 405 -22.23 -14.98 17.79
CA THR A 405 -23.09 -14.94 18.98
C THR A 405 -22.38 -14.44 20.24
N THR A 406 -21.05 -14.26 20.22
CA THR A 406 -20.27 -13.70 21.34
C THR A 406 -19.74 -12.32 20.99
N LYS A 407 -19.66 -11.41 21.98
CA LYS A 407 -19.10 -10.06 21.78
C LYS A 407 -17.69 -10.11 21.19
N ARG A 408 -16.87 -11.07 21.66
CA ARG A 408 -15.52 -11.33 21.17
C ARG A 408 -15.51 -11.73 19.69
N GLY A 409 -16.34 -12.69 19.28
CA GLY A 409 -16.42 -13.12 17.89
C GLY A 409 -16.99 -12.06 16.95
N GLN A 410 -17.93 -11.22 17.42
CA GLN A 410 -18.40 -10.05 16.67
C GLN A 410 -17.29 -9.00 16.48
N HIS A 411 -16.49 -8.71 17.51
CA HIS A 411 -15.35 -7.80 17.42
C HIS A 411 -14.24 -8.33 16.49
N ALA A 412 -13.95 -9.63 16.54
CA ALA A 412 -13.06 -10.29 15.57
C ALA A 412 -13.59 -10.20 14.14
N ALA A 413 -14.91 -10.29 13.95
CA ALA A 413 -15.56 -10.15 12.64
C ALA A 413 -15.42 -8.72 12.09
N LEU A 414 -15.64 -7.68 12.92
CA LEU A 414 -15.37 -6.29 12.54
C LEU A 414 -13.89 -6.09 12.14
N ARG A 415 -12.94 -6.64 12.92
CA ARG A 415 -11.51 -6.60 12.57
C ARG A 415 -11.22 -7.20 11.20
N LEU A 416 -11.89 -8.31 10.84
CA LEU A 416 -11.73 -8.93 9.53
C LEU A 416 -12.25 -8.03 8.39
N LEU A 417 -13.33 -7.27 8.60
CA LEU A 417 -13.80 -6.28 7.63
C LEU A 417 -12.85 -5.08 7.51
N GLU A 418 -12.28 -4.58 8.62
CA GLU A 418 -11.21 -3.56 8.60
C GLU A 418 -10.03 -4.05 7.75
N MET A 419 -9.51 -5.26 8.01
CA MET A 419 -8.38 -5.84 7.29
C MET A 419 -8.68 -6.02 5.79
N ILE A 420 -9.88 -6.47 5.42
CA ILE A 420 -10.31 -6.57 4.03
C ILE A 420 -10.32 -5.20 3.36
N GLY A 421 -10.95 -4.19 3.97
CA GLY A 421 -11.04 -2.85 3.41
C GLY A 421 -9.69 -2.16 3.30
N GLU A 422 -8.81 -2.33 4.29
CA GLU A 422 -7.43 -1.80 4.29
C GLU A 422 -6.58 -2.38 3.15
N LEU A 423 -6.67 -3.69 2.91
CA LEU A 423 -5.99 -4.34 1.77
C LEU A 423 -6.49 -3.86 0.41
N ILE A 424 -7.76 -3.44 0.33
CA ILE A 424 -8.41 -2.94 -0.90
C ILE A 424 -8.11 -1.44 -1.15
N THR A 425 -7.55 -0.72 -0.17
CA THR A 425 -7.18 0.69 -0.37
C THR A 425 -6.14 0.86 -1.49
N GLY A 426 -6.15 2.01 -2.17
CA GLY A 426 -5.20 2.33 -3.25
C GLY A 426 -3.71 2.41 -2.85
N LYS A 427 -3.38 2.19 -1.57
CA LYS A 427 -2.01 1.98 -1.07
C LYS A 427 -1.54 0.53 -1.25
N ASN A 428 -2.48 -0.42 -1.18
CA ASN A 428 -2.26 -1.86 -1.06
C ASN A 428 -2.75 -2.64 -2.28
N PHE A 429 -3.85 -2.19 -2.91
CA PHE A 429 -4.39 -2.75 -4.14
C PHE A 429 -4.30 -1.72 -5.27
N SER A 430 -3.69 -2.09 -6.39
CA SER A 430 -3.56 -1.18 -7.52
C SER A 430 -4.88 -1.00 -8.27
N GLN A 431 -4.99 0.13 -8.96
CA GLN A 431 -6.08 0.34 -9.91
C GLN A 431 -6.05 -0.67 -11.07
N PHE A 432 -4.90 -1.29 -11.35
CA PHE A 432 -4.81 -2.36 -12.35
C PHE A 432 -5.66 -3.57 -11.93
N LEU A 433 -5.51 -4.09 -10.70
CA LEU A 433 -6.34 -5.19 -10.22
C LEU A 433 -7.82 -4.80 -10.12
N CYS A 434 -8.14 -3.63 -9.55
CA CYS A 434 -9.53 -3.20 -9.42
C CYS A 434 -10.27 -3.04 -10.76
N ARG A 435 -9.57 -2.69 -11.85
CA ARG A 435 -10.15 -2.54 -13.20
C ARG A 435 -10.35 -3.87 -13.95
N LEU A 436 -9.81 -4.99 -13.46
CA LEU A 436 -10.02 -6.31 -14.10
C LEU A 436 -11.46 -6.80 -13.92
N ASP A 437 -12.07 -6.59 -12.74
CA ASP A 437 -13.50 -6.80 -12.50
C ASP A 437 -14.18 -5.50 -12.07
N ASN A 438 -14.84 -4.85 -13.03
CA ASN A 438 -15.57 -3.60 -12.85
C ASN A 438 -17.00 -3.80 -12.29
N SER A 439 -17.39 -5.03 -11.94
CA SER A 439 -18.70 -5.33 -11.34
C SER A 439 -18.68 -5.41 -9.80
N ILE A 440 -17.48 -5.36 -9.21
CA ILE A 440 -17.27 -5.26 -7.74
C ILE A 440 -17.23 -3.78 -7.35
N ASP A 441 -17.96 -3.40 -6.29
CA ASP A 441 -17.77 -2.07 -5.70
C ASP A 441 -16.65 -2.06 -4.67
N TRP A 442 -15.41 -2.00 -5.15
CA TRP A 442 -14.22 -1.90 -4.30
C TRP A 442 -14.29 -0.73 -3.30
N ARG A 443 -15.03 0.36 -3.61
CA ARG A 443 -15.19 1.49 -2.69
C ARG A 443 -16.11 1.17 -1.51
N ALA A 444 -17.06 0.23 -1.65
CA ALA A 444 -17.95 -0.16 -0.54
C ALA A 444 -17.15 -0.78 0.62
N PHE A 445 -16.20 -1.68 0.33
CA PHE A 445 -15.30 -2.25 1.35
C PHE A 445 -14.46 -1.18 2.06
N ILE A 446 -13.96 -0.19 1.31
CA ILE A 446 -13.18 0.90 1.92
C ILE A 446 -14.09 1.78 2.79
N LEU A 447 -15.32 2.10 2.37
CA LEU A 447 -16.28 2.85 3.18
C LEU A 447 -16.69 2.09 4.46
N VAL A 448 -16.86 0.76 4.39
CA VAL A 448 -17.09 -0.07 5.57
C VAL A 448 -15.89 -0.01 6.52
N ARG A 449 -14.65 -0.18 6.02
CA ARG A 449 -13.43 0.01 6.83
C ARG A 449 -13.34 1.41 7.43
N ASP A 450 -13.62 2.45 6.64
CA ASP A 450 -13.56 3.84 7.10
C ASP A 450 -14.58 4.09 8.23
N GLY A 451 -15.81 3.57 8.11
CA GLY A 451 -16.83 3.66 9.16
C GLY A 451 -16.55 2.82 10.40
N ILE A 452 -15.93 1.64 10.27
CA ILE A 452 -15.51 0.83 11.43
C ILE A 452 -14.30 1.49 12.13
N VAL A 453 -13.29 1.97 11.39
CA VAL A 453 -12.09 2.58 11.98
C VAL A 453 -12.41 3.95 12.57
N HIS A 454 -13.14 4.81 11.87
CA HIS A 454 -13.46 6.17 12.30
C HIS A 454 -14.81 6.24 13.03
N GLN A 455 -15.02 5.37 14.01
CA GLN A 455 -16.19 5.43 14.93
C GLN A 455 -16.24 6.73 15.75
N ASP A 456 -15.15 7.48 15.77
CA ASP A 456 -15.05 8.80 16.38
C ASP A 456 -15.56 9.94 15.47
N GLU A 457 -15.85 9.67 14.20
CA GLU A 457 -16.44 10.61 13.25
C GLU A 457 -17.95 10.34 13.04
N GLY A 458 -18.72 11.40 12.80
CA GLY A 458 -20.16 11.29 12.53
C GLY A 458 -20.93 10.55 13.64
N ASP A 459 -21.87 9.71 13.21
CA ASP A 459 -22.63 8.76 14.00
C ASP A 459 -22.11 7.31 13.86
N ASN A 460 -20.90 7.13 13.30
CA ASN A 460 -20.35 5.81 12.96
C ASN A 460 -20.41 4.82 14.14
N LYS A 461 -20.03 5.23 15.36
CA LYS A 461 -20.16 4.38 16.57
C LYS A 461 -21.58 3.83 16.75
N TYR A 462 -22.60 4.65 16.56
CA TYR A 462 -24.00 4.22 16.69
C TYR A 462 -24.41 3.24 15.59
N GLN A 463 -23.95 3.48 14.35
CA GLN A 463 -24.23 2.56 13.24
C GLN A 463 -23.51 1.21 13.40
N ILE A 464 -22.29 1.20 13.95
CA ILE A 464 -21.56 -0.02 14.28
C ILE A 464 -22.20 -0.76 15.46
N ASP A 465 -22.69 -0.05 16.49
CA ASP A 465 -23.44 -0.66 17.60
C ASP A 465 -24.72 -1.34 17.10
N GLN A 466 -25.50 -0.67 16.24
CA GLN A 466 -26.66 -1.29 15.58
C GLN A 466 -26.31 -2.51 14.72
N LEU A 467 -25.14 -2.51 14.08
CA LEU A 467 -24.65 -3.63 13.28
C LEU A 467 -24.29 -4.83 14.17
N LEU A 468 -23.64 -4.60 15.31
CA LEU A 468 -23.29 -5.62 16.30
C LEU A 468 -24.53 -6.27 16.94
N GLU A 469 -25.61 -5.51 17.15
CA GLU A 469 -26.91 -6.04 17.58
C GLU A 469 -27.62 -6.87 16.49
N ASN A 470 -27.33 -6.61 15.20
CA ASN A 470 -27.99 -7.26 14.07
C ASN A 470 -27.23 -8.49 13.55
N ILE A 471 -27.19 -9.55 14.36
CA ILE A 471 -26.56 -10.83 14.02
C ILE A 471 -27.01 -11.35 12.63
N PRO A 472 -28.30 -11.37 12.23
CA PRO A 472 -28.70 -11.84 10.90
C PRO A 472 -28.10 -11.05 9.74
N LEU A 473 -27.80 -9.75 9.91
CA LEU A 473 -27.09 -8.97 8.88
C LEU A 473 -25.61 -9.34 8.82
N LEU A 474 -24.96 -9.54 9.98
CA LEU A 474 -23.58 -10.03 10.04
C LEU A 474 -23.46 -11.41 9.38
N GLU A 475 -24.34 -12.36 9.69
CA GLU A 475 -24.35 -13.70 9.07
C GLU A 475 -24.42 -13.63 7.54
N LYS A 476 -25.22 -12.71 6.98
CA LYS A 476 -25.27 -12.50 5.51
C LYS A 476 -24.03 -11.83 4.93
N ILE A 477 -23.43 -10.88 5.64
CA ILE A 477 -22.18 -10.26 5.21
C ILE A 477 -21.06 -11.32 5.14
N PHE A 478 -20.85 -12.09 6.21
CA PHE A 478 -19.75 -13.07 6.27
C PHE A 478 -20.06 -14.37 5.53
N GLY A 479 -21.33 -14.73 5.36
CA GLY A 479 -21.76 -15.96 4.69
C GLY A 479 -22.12 -15.79 3.21
N GLU A 480 -23.02 -14.86 2.86
CA GLU A 480 -23.47 -14.66 1.48
C GLU A 480 -22.46 -13.78 0.71
N ASP A 481 -22.27 -12.53 1.15
CA ASP A 481 -21.46 -11.55 0.42
C ASP A 481 -19.98 -11.94 0.33
N LEU A 482 -19.34 -12.39 1.42
CA LEU A 482 -17.93 -12.80 1.37
C LEU A 482 -17.71 -14.13 0.61
N SER A 483 -18.69 -15.04 0.57
CA SER A 483 -18.64 -16.24 -0.30
C SER A 483 -18.66 -15.87 -1.78
N GLU A 484 -19.53 -14.92 -2.16
CA GLU A 484 -19.55 -14.36 -3.51
C GLU A 484 -18.24 -13.64 -3.83
N PHE A 485 -17.73 -12.83 -2.90
CA PHE A 485 -16.50 -12.07 -3.07
C PHE A 485 -15.28 -12.99 -3.27
N TRP A 486 -15.15 -14.08 -2.51
CA TRP A 486 -14.11 -15.09 -2.74
C TRP A 486 -14.17 -15.66 -4.16
N SER A 487 -15.37 -16.00 -4.65
CA SER A 487 -15.56 -16.57 -5.99
C SER A 487 -15.08 -15.61 -7.09
N ARG A 488 -15.26 -14.30 -6.86
CA ARG A 488 -14.78 -13.23 -7.75
C ARG A 488 -13.27 -13.01 -7.63
N LEU A 489 -12.70 -13.05 -6.43
CA LEU A 489 -11.24 -13.00 -6.23
C LEU A 489 -10.52 -14.19 -6.89
N VAL A 490 -11.16 -15.36 -6.90
CA VAL A 490 -10.69 -16.53 -7.65
C VAL A 490 -10.74 -16.30 -9.16
N ASN A 491 -11.77 -15.63 -9.69
CA ASN A 491 -11.81 -15.20 -11.10
C ASN A 491 -10.73 -14.15 -11.40
N LEU A 492 -10.44 -13.27 -10.44
CA LEU A 492 -9.43 -12.22 -10.57
C LEU A 492 -8.03 -12.80 -10.84
N LEU A 493 -7.71 -13.99 -10.31
CA LEU A 493 -6.51 -14.75 -10.66
C LEU A 493 -6.45 -15.07 -12.17
N VAL A 494 -7.57 -15.50 -12.74
CA VAL A 494 -7.70 -15.84 -14.17
C VAL A 494 -7.58 -14.58 -15.03
N LEU A 495 -8.28 -13.50 -14.67
CA LEU A 495 -8.23 -12.21 -15.38
C LEU A 495 -6.82 -11.59 -15.33
N ARG A 496 -6.14 -11.70 -14.18
CA ARG A 496 -4.74 -11.30 -13.99
C ARG A 496 -3.82 -12.08 -14.92
N GLU A 497 -3.93 -13.42 -14.96
CA GLU A 497 -3.13 -14.25 -15.88
C GLU A 497 -3.40 -13.91 -17.36
N GLN A 498 -4.65 -13.64 -17.74
CA GLN A 498 -4.99 -13.24 -19.11
C GLN A 498 -4.34 -11.91 -19.52
N LYS A 499 -4.17 -10.96 -18.58
CA LYS A 499 -3.68 -9.61 -18.85
C LYS A 499 -2.15 -9.45 -18.69
N LEU A 500 -1.53 -10.11 -17.71
CA LEU A 500 -0.05 -10.17 -17.55
C LEU A 500 0.61 -11.28 -18.40
N GLY A 501 -0.16 -12.31 -18.75
CA GLY A 501 0.33 -13.54 -19.37
C GLY A 501 0.81 -14.57 -18.34
N VAL A 502 0.93 -15.82 -18.80
CA VAL A 502 1.35 -16.98 -18.00
C VAL A 502 2.82 -16.87 -17.59
N TYR A 503 3.11 -17.13 -16.32
CA TYR A 503 4.47 -17.31 -15.81
C TYR A 503 5.08 -18.64 -16.28
N ARG A 504 6.32 -18.63 -16.78
CA ARG A 504 6.98 -19.78 -17.42
C ARG A 504 8.39 -20.05 -16.89
N ASN A 505 8.65 -19.73 -15.62
CA ASN A 505 9.97 -19.87 -14.99
C ASN A 505 11.05 -19.00 -15.68
N GLU A 506 10.67 -17.86 -16.26
CA GLU A 506 11.58 -16.91 -16.92
C GLU A 506 11.46 -15.51 -16.27
N PRO A 507 12.12 -15.28 -15.12
CA PRO A 507 11.95 -14.06 -14.31
C PRO A 507 12.17 -12.77 -15.10
N THR A 508 13.28 -12.66 -15.83
CA THR A 508 13.64 -11.46 -16.63
C THR A 508 12.64 -11.18 -17.74
N LEU A 509 12.11 -12.21 -18.41
CA LEU A 509 11.10 -12.04 -19.46
C LEU A 509 9.75 -11.63 -18.85
N TYR A 510 9.41 -12.16 -17.68
CA TYR A 510 8.17 -11.82 -16.99
C TYR A 510 8.19 -10.39 -16.44
N TRP A 511 9.28 -9.99 -15.78
CA TRP A 511 9.54 -8.61 -15.38
C TRP A 511 9.40 -7.62 -16.55
N SER A 512 9.96 -7.96 -17.71
CA SER A 512 9.84 -7.13 -18.92
C SER A 512 8.37 -6.93 -19.37
N ARG A 513 7.47 -7.89 -19.11
CA ARG A 513 6.03 -7.75 -19.38
C ARG A 513 5.34 -6.88 -18.34
N ILE A 514 5.68 -7.05 -17.05
CA ILE A 514 5.15 -6.23 -15.95
C ILE A 514 5.46 -4.75 -16.21
N LEU A 515 6.73 -4.43 -16.50
CA LEU A 515 7.17 -3.06 -16.79
C LEU A 515 6.48 -2.47 -18.05
N LYS A 516 6.25 -3.29 -19.08
CA LYS A 516 5.50 -2.87 -20.28
C LYS A 516 4.03 -2.58 -19.98
N LEU A 517 3.38 -3.41 -19.15
CA LEU A 517 1.98 -3.23 -18.77
C LEU A 517 1.77 -2.00 -17.88
N ASP A 518 2.69 -1.73 -16.95
CA ASP A 518 2.67 -0.50 -16.15
C ASP A 518 2.82 0.77 -17.02
N ALA A 519 3.64 0.71 -18.07
CA ALA A 519 3.73 1.80 -19.06
C ALA A 519 2.44 1.96 -19.89
N GLU A 520 1.85 0.86 -20.37
CA GLU A 520 0.57 0.89 -21.13
C GLU A 520 -0.59 1.44 -20.30
N ASN A 521 -0.67 1.10 -19.02
CA ASN A 521 -1.74 1.58 -18.13
C ASN A 521 -1.67 3.10 -17.88
N LYS A 522 -0.47 3.70 -17.87
CA LYS A 522 -0.29 5.16 -17.70
C LYS A 522 -0.81 5.94 -18.90
N SER A 523 -0.47 5.51 -20.12
CA SER A 523 -0.94 6.18 -21.34
C SER A 523 -2.47 6.25 -21.40
N ALA A 524 -3.15 5.17 -20.99
CA ALA A 524 -4.61 5.10 -20.94
C ALA A 524 -5.26 5.97 -19.84
N GLU A 525 -4.50 6.44 -18.85
CA GLU A 525 -4.95 7.38 -17.82
C GLU A 525 -4.76 8.84 -18.27
N GLU A 526 -3.64 9.13 -18.93
CA GLU A 526 -3.36 10.46 -19.49
C GLU A 526 -4.33 10.83 -20.63
N GLU A 527 -4.72 9.85 -21.47
CA GLU A 527 -5.73 10.04 -22.54
C GLU A 527 -7.15 10.36 -22.01
N GLN A 528 -7.46 10.08 -20.73
CA GLN A 528 -8.78 10.35 -20.14
C GLN A 528 -8.93 11.78 -19.61
N ILE A 529 -7.89 12.61 -19.67
CA ILE A 529 -7.96 14.04 -19.33
C ILE A 529 -8.24 14.84 -20.61
N PRO A 530 -9.48 15.26 -20.89
CA PRO A 530 -9.77 16.05 -22.09
C PRO A 530 -9.10 17.42 -21.97
N VAL A 531 -8.00 17.61 -22.71
CA VAL A 531 -7.36 18.91 -22.86
C VAL A 531 -8.35 19.86 -23.54
N PRO A 532 -8.81 20.94 -22.87
CA PRO A 532 -9.78 21.84 -23.48
C PRO A 532 -9.12 22.58 -24.65
N VAL A 533 -9.61 22.34 -25.86
CA VAL A 533 -9.20 23.07 -27.06
C VAL A 533 -9.68 24.51 -26.91
N VAL A 534 -8.77 25.39 -26.46
CA VAL A 534 -9.06 26.82 -26.33
C VAL A 534 -9.20 27.42 -27.73
N GLN A 535 -10.42 27.72 -28.15
CA GLN A 535 -10.66 28.57 -29.31
C GLN A 535 -10.09 29.97 -29.02
N ILE A 536 -9.26 30.48 -29.93
CA ILE A 536 -8.63 31.80 -29.78
C ILE A 536 -9.65 32.87 -30.18
N GLU A 537 -10.34 33.44 -29.19
CA GLU A 537 -11.22 34.60 -29.38
C GLU A 537 -10.45 35.93 -29.28
N ARG A 538 -10.77 36.85 -30.19
CA ARG A 538 -10.21 38.21 -30.22
C ARG A 538 -10.72 39.01 -29.01
N ARG A 539 -9.82 39.68 -28.28
CA ARG A 539 -10.14 40.38 -27.01
C ARG A 539 -10.52 41.86 -27.18
N ALA A 540 -10.27 42.44 -28.34
CA ALA A 540 -10.74 43.78 -28.72
C ALA A 540 -11.23 43.83 -30.17
N THR A 541 -12.01 44.86 -30.52
CA THR A 541 -12.41 45.12 -31.90
C THR A 541 -11.22 45.67 -32.70
N LEU A 542 -11.23 45.50 -34.02
CA LEU A 542 -10.18 46.06 -34.90
C LEU A 542 -10.12 47.60 -34.82
N GLU A 543 -11.26 48.27 -34.62
CA GLU A 543 -11.34 49.72 -34.49
C GLU A 543 -10.77 50.21 -33.15
N ASP A 544 -11.07 49.51 -32.04
CA ASP A 544 -10.48 49.80 -30.73
C ASP A 544 -8.97 49.56 -30.74
N GLU A 545 -8.52 48.48 -31.37
CA GLU A 545 -7.10 48.15 -31.55
C GLU A 545 -6.37 49.23 -32.36
N GLN A 546 -6.90 49.62 -33.53
CA GLN A 546 -6.32 50.70 -34.34
C GLN A 546 -6.24 52.02 -33.56
N THR A 547 -7.34 52.43 -32.92
CA THR A 547 -7.40 53.62 -32.07
C THR A 547 -6.33 53.61 -30.97
N PHE A 548 -6.07 52.44 -30.38
CA PHE A 548 -5.10 52.27 -29.30
C PHE A 548 -3.65 52.25 -29.78
N ILE A 549 -3.37 51.55 -30.90
CA ILE A 549 -2.03 51.51 -31.51
C ILE A 549 -1.63 52.86 -32.12
N GLU A 550 -2.56 53.62 -32.68
CA GLU A 550 -2.32 54.98 -33.17
C GLU A 550 -1.94 55.93 -32.02
N ALA A 551 -2.65 55.88 -30.89
CA ALA A 551 -2.30 56.68 -29.71
C ALA A 551 -0.92 56.33 -29.12
N LEU A 552 -0.49 55.07 -29.19
CA LEU A 552 0.88 54.65 -28.82
C LEU A 552 1.94 55.16 -29.82
N ARG A 553 1.63 55.17 -31.12
CA ARG A 553 2.52 55.71 -32.17
C ARG A 553 2.70 57.22 -32.07
N GLU A 554 1.61 57.97 -31.84
CA GLU A 554 1.65 59.42 -31.59
C GLU A 554 2.55 59.80 -30.41
N LYS A 555 2.66 58.92 -29.41
CA LYS A 555 3.51 59.09 -28.23
C LYS A 555 4.89 58.44 -28.34
N ASN A 556 5.29 57.99 -29.54
CA ASN A 556 6.57 57.34 -29.83
C ASN A 556 6.88 56.14 -28.90
N ALA A 557 5.87 55.34 -28.56
CA ALA A 557 6.06 54.13 -27.79
C ALA A 557 6.93 53.10 -28.54
N ALA A 558 7.73 52.32 -27.81
CA ALA A 558 8.61 51.31 -28.40
C ALA A 558 7.83 50.24 -29.19
N ALA A 559 8.40 49.77 -30.31
CA ALA A 559 7.77 48.78 -31.17
C ALA A 559 7.36 47.50 -30.42
N SER A 560 8.19 47.04 -29.47
CA SER A 560 7.88 45.89 -28.60
C SER A 560 6.61 46.06 -27.77
N VAL A 561 6.31 47.28 -27.31
CA VAL A 561 5.06 47.60 -26.58
C VAL A 561 3.86 47.55 -27.53
N ILE A 562 4.00 48.08 -28.75
CA ILE A 562 2.97 48.03 -29.79
C ILE A 562 2.63 46.59 -30.17
N ASP A 563 3.63 45.73 -30.38
CA ASP A 563 3.41 44.34 -30.77
C ASP A 563 2.88 43.49 -29.61
N THR A 564 3.30 43.78 -28.37
CA THR A 564 2.69 43.20 -27.16
C THR A 564 1.20 43.56 -27.07
N CYS A 565 0.81 44.81 -27.36
CA CYS A 565 -0.59 45.21 -27.36
C CYS A 565 -1.40 44.51 -28.43
N LYS A 566 -0.88 44.37 -29.67
CA LYS A 566 -1.56 43.61 -30.73
C LYS A 566 -1.81 42.15 -30.31
N ALA A 567 -0.80 41.48 -29.78
CA ALA A 567 -0.94 40.10 -29.29
C ALA A 567 -1.95 39.98 -28.13
N ILE A 568 -2.06 40.99 -27.26
CA ILE A 568 -3.09 41.03 -26.21
C ILE A 568 -4.49 41.18 -26.82
N PHE A 569 -4.64 42.03 -27.84
CA PHE A 569 -5.92 42.31 -28.52
C PHE A 569 -6.36 41.16 -29.44
N ASP A 570 -5.45 40.53 -30.17
CA ASP A 570 -5.77 39.40 -31.06
C ASP A 570 -6.07 38.08 -30.32
N GLY A 571 -5.71 38.00 -29.04
CA GLY A 571 -5.99 36.87 -28.15
C GLY A 571 -4.85 35.85 -28.04
N THR A 572 -3.77 35.99 -28.83
CA THR A 572 -2.61 35.07 -28.82
C THR A 572 -1.63 35.33 -27.67
N GLY A 573 -1.54 36.58 -27.21
CA GLY A 573 -0.66 37.03 -26.14
C GLY A 573 -1.19 36.70 -24.74
N LYS A 574 -0.28 36.38 -23.81
CA LYS A 574 -0.61 36.27 -22.37
C LYS A 574 -1.00 37.65 -21.82
N ILE A 575 -1.98 37.69 -20.91
CA ILE A 575 -2.36 38.93 -20.22
C ILE A 575 -1.24 39.31 -19.24
N PRO A 576 -0.60 40.50 -19.37
CA PRO A 576 0.51 40.89 -18.50
C PRO A 576 0.02 41.27 -17.09
N PRO A 577 0.91 41.21 -16.06
CA PRO A 577 0.59 41.63 -14.71
C PRO A 577 0.26 43.13 -14.63
N LYS A 578 -0.53 43.52 -13.61
CA LYS A 578 -1.05 44.90 -13.43
C LYS A 578 0.03 46.00 -13.49
N MET A 579 1.25 45.71 -13.04
CA MET A 579 2.37 46.65 -13.09
C MET A 579 2.77 46.99 -14.54
N GLN A 580 2.94 45.96 -15.39
CA GLN A 580 3.24 46.14 -16.81
C GLN A 580 2.06 46.78 -17.58
N ILE A 581 0.81 46.47 -17.23
CA ILE A 581 -0.36 47.18 -17.78
C ILE A 581 -0.28 48.69 -17.44
N GLY A 582 0.15 49.03 -16.22
CA GLY A 582 0.39 50.42 -15.80
C GLY A 582 1.50 51.10 -16.60
N GLU A 583 2.56 50.39 -16.96
CA GLU A 583 3.66 50.90 -17.80
C GLU A 583 3.21 51.13 -19.26
N ILE A 584 2.43 50.21 -19.84
CA ILE A 584 1.83 50.39 -21.17
C ILE A 584 0.88 51.59 -21.16
N ILE A 585 0.07 51.77 -20.11
CA ILE A 585 -0.83 52.92 -19.97
C ILE A 585 -0.06 54.25 -19.82
N ARG A 586 1.15 54.24 -19.23
CA ARG A 586 2.02 55.44 -19.18
C ARG A 586 2.57 55.86 -20.55
N CYS A 587 2.53 54.97 -21.55
CA CYS A 587 2.92 55.28 -22.92
C CYS A 587 1.78 55.92 -23.74
N LEU A 588 0.58 56.09 -23.16
CA LEU A 588 -0.58 56.72 -23.79
C LEU A 588 -0.65 58.23 -23.47
N PRO A 589 -1.43 59.03 -24.23
CA PRO A 589 -1.72 60.43 -23.87
C PRO A 589 -2.24 60.56 -22.43
N THR A 590 -1.70 61.51 -21.69
CA THR A 590 -1.98 61.67 -20.25
C THR A 590 -3.33 62.34 -20.00
N ARG A 591 -3.88 62.17 -18.79
CA ARG A 591 -5.14 62.82 -18.38
C ARG A 591 -5.12 64.35 -18.39
N ALA A 592 -3.92 64.95 -18.36
CA ALA A 592 -3.76 66.40 -18.44
C ALA A 592 -3.78 66.92 -19.89
N GLU A 593 -3.50 66.06 -20.87
CA GLU A 593 -3.51 66.40 -22.30
C GLU A 593 -4.90 66.21 -22.90
N ASP A 594 -5.52 65.04 -22.68
CA ASP A 594 -6.90 64.76 -23.07
C ASP A 594 -7.54 63.75 -22.12
N LYS A 595 -8.46 64.25 -21.28
CA LYS A 595 -9.11 63.47 -20.24
C LYS A 595 -10.06 62.39 -20.80
N GLU A 596 -10.80 62.68 -21.87
CA GLU A 596 -11.77 61.73 -22.42
C GLU A 596 -11.09 60.72 -23.35
N ARG A 597 -10.09 61.13 -24.15
CA ARG A 597 -9.28 60.19 -24.95
C ARG A 597 -8.47 59.24 -24.06
N ASN A 598 -7.83 59.72 -22.99
CA ASN A 598 -7.16 58.84 -22.02
C ASN A 598 -8.13 57.82 -21.40
N LYS A 599 -9.32 58.27 -20.98
CA LYS A 599 -10.37 57.43 -20.39
C LYS A 599 -10.86 56.35 -21.37
N LYS A 600 -11.07 56.69 -22.66
CA LYS A 600 -11.42 55.72 -23.70
C LYS A 600 -10.32 54.68 -23.91
N LEU A 601 -9.07 55.11 -24.06
CA LEU A 601 -7.93 54.20 -24.27
C LEU A 601 -7.70 53.26 -23.08
N VAL A 602 -7.73 53.78 -21.85
CA VAL A 602 -7.61 52.95 -20.63
C VAL A 602 -8.76 51.95 -20.53
N ALA A 603 -9.98 52.32 -20.94
CA ALA A 603 -11.11 51.39 -20.98
C ALA A 603 -10.92 50.26 -22.00
N ILE A 604 -10.36 50.53 -23.19
CA ILE A 604 -10.02 49.51 -24.19
C ILE A 604 -9.04 48.47 -23.63
N MET A 605 -7.91 48.92 -23.07
CA MET A 605 -6.91 48.02 -22.47
C MET A 605 -7.50 47.25 -21.27
N THR A 606 -8.29 47.91 -20.42
CA THR A 606 -8.94 47.26 -19.28
C THR A 606 -9.90 46.17 -19.74
N LYS A 607 -10.71 46.41 -20.78
CA LYS A 607 -11.65 45.43 -21.36
C LYS A 607 -10.93 44.23 -21.98
N ALA A 608 -9.82 44.45 -22.69
CA ALA A 608 -9.03 43.39 -23.32
C ALA A 608 -8.22 42.54 -22.34
N THR A 609 -7.91 43.08 -21.15
CA THR A 609 -7.13 42.39 -20.10
C THR A 609 -7.99 41.89 -18.93
N SER A 610 -9.23 42.36 -18.78
CA SER A 610 -10.21 41.74 -17.90
C SER A 610 -10.58 40.36 -18.44
N LYS A 611 -10.52 39.32 -17.61
CA LYS A 611 -11.09 38.01 -17.96
C LYS A 611 -12.55 38.21 -18.38
N PRO A 612 -13.04 37.57 -19.45
CA PRO A 612 -14.47 37.54 -19.71
C PRO A 612 -15.14 36.94 -18.47
N SER A 613 -15.99 37.72 -17.81
CA SER A 613 -16.78 37.18 -16.71
C SER A 613 -17.81 36.25 -17.33
N THR A 614 -17.57 34.93 -17.23
CA THR A 614 -18.65 33.96 -17.41
C THR A 614 -19.81 34.43 -16.55
N THR A 615 -20.97 34.65 -17.18
CA THR A 615 -22.17 35.09 -16.48
C THR A 615 -22.51 34.08 -15.40
N GLU A 616 -23.19 34.52 -14.34
CA GLU A 616 -23.58 33.62 -13.27
C GLU A 616 -24.44 32.46 -13.81
N SER A 617 -25.30 32.75 -14.79
CA SER A 617 -26.01 31.76 -15.59
C SER A 617 -25.07 30.74 -16.26
N ALA A 618 -24.04 31.17 -17.01
CA ALA A 618 -23.11 30.23 -17.66
C ALA A 618 -22.25 29.41 -16.67
N ARG A 619 -21.94 29.96 -15.48
CA ARG A 619 -21.26 29.18 -14.42
C ARG A 619 -22.19 28.16 -13.78
N ASN A 620 -23.45 28.52 -13.55
CA ASN A 620 -24.44 27.63 -12.98
C ASN A 620 -24.88 26.56 -13.98
N GLU A 621 -24.97 26.89 -15.27
CA GLU A 621 -25.19 25.94 -16.36
C GLU A 621 -24.02 24.96 -16.49
N LYS A 622 -22.77 25.44 -16.46
CA LYS A 622 -21.60 24.55 -16.44
C LYS A 622 -21.58 23.65 -15.18
N ARG A 623 -21.88 24.19 -14.00
CA ARG A 623 -22.02 23.38 -12.77
C ARG A 623 -23.12 22.33 -12.90
N ALA A 624 -24.27 22.67 -13.48
CA ALA A 624 -25.36 21.74 -13.72
C ALA A 624 -24.99 20.66 -14.76
N GLN A 625 -24.25 21.00 -15.81
CA GLN A 625 -23.71 20.04 -16.78
C GLN A 625 -22.66 19.12 -16.14
N ASP A 626 -21.73 19.66 -15.37
CA ASP A 626 -20.70 18.89 -14.64
C ASP A 626 -21.37 17.97 -13.59
N GLN A 627 -22.40 18.44 -12.89
CA GLN A 627 -23.18 17.66 -11.92
C GLN A 627 -24.02 16.58 -12.61
N ALA A 628 -24.77 16.88 -13.67
CA ALA A 628 -25.53 15.88 -14.42
C ALA A 628 -24.62 14.84 -15.09
N ALA A 629 -23.42 15.24 -15.55
CA ALA A 629 -22.41 14.32 -16.05
C ALA A 629 -21.83 13.42 -14.94
N ARG A 630 -21.66 13.95 -13.73
CA ARG A 630 -21.27 13.17 -12.55
C ARG A 630 -22.35 12.18 -12.12
N GLU A 631 -23.57 12.64 -11.94
CA GLU A 631 -24.74 11.81 -11.59
C GLU A 631 -24.95 10.70 -12.61
N ARG A 632 -24.81 11.01 -13.91
CA ARG A 632 -24.85 10.01 -14.98
C ARG A 632 -23.71 8.99 -14.87
N ARG A 633 -22.47 9.40 -14.60
CA ARG A 633 -21.34 8.47 -14.39
C ARG A 633 -21.54 7.59 -13.16
N GLU A 634 -22.07 8.14 -12.08
CA GLU A 634 -22.37 7.40 -10.85
C GLU A 634 -23.53 6.39 -11.08
N LEU A 635 -24.56 6.76 -11.85
CA LEU A 635 -25.63 5.86 -12.27
C LEU A 635 -25.13 4.75 -13.21
N GLU A 636 -24.35 5.09 -14.24
CA GLU A 636 -23.72 4.12 -15.16
C GLU A 636 -22.73 3.19 -14.42
N LYS A 637 -22.07 3.66 -13.36
CA LYS A 637 -21.27 2.81 -12.46
C LYS A 637 -22.19 1.87 -11.68
N ARG A 638 -23.20 2.39 -10.98
CA ARG A 638 -24.15 1.61 -10.17
C ARG A 638 -24.84 0.49 -10.98
N GLN A 639 -25.19 0.75 -12.24
CA GLN A 639 -25.79 -0.24 -13.14
C GLN A 639 -24.86 -1.40 -13.53
N ARG A 640 -23.53 -1.26 -13.37
CA ARG A 640 -22.55 -2.33 -13.65
C ARG A 640 -22.24 -3.20 -12.44
N LEU A 641 -22.55 -2.71 -11.24
CA LEU A 641 -22.33 -3.44 -9.99
C LEU A 641 -23.31 -4.63 -9.91
N LYS A 642 -22.81 -5.77 -9.45
CA LYS A 642 -23.61 -6.99 -9.23
C LYS A 642 -23.27 -7.58 -7.87
N GLY A 643 -24.26 -8.10 -7.15
CA GLY A 643 -24.05 -8.84 -5.90
C GLY A 643 -23.43 -8.01 -4.78
N LEU A 644 -22.98 -8.64 -3.70
CA LEU A 644 -22.46 -7.94 -2.50
C LEU A 644 -23.46 -6.88 -1.96
N GLU A 645 -24.75 -7.24 -1.92
CA GLU A 645 -25.83 -6.31 -1.60
C GLU A 645 -25.75 -5.79 -0.15
N HIS A 646 -25.32 -6.62 0.79
CA HIS A 646 -25.30 -6.28 2.22
C HIS A 646 -24.13 -5.35 2.55
N ILE A 647 -22.95 -5.60 1.96
CA ILE A 647 -21.78 -4.72 2.07
C ILE A 647 -22.04 -3.37 1.38
N ARG A 648 -22.69 -3.36 0.21
CA ARG A 648 -23.12 -2.09 -0.44
C ARG A 648 -24.13 -1.34 0.42
N GLY A 649 -25.14 -2.02 0.95
CA GLY A 649 -26.15 -1.41 1.84
C GLY A 649 -25.55 -0.87 3.15
N LEU A 650 -24.55 -1.53 3.73
CA LEU A 650 -23.83 -1.04 4.90
C LEU A 650 -22.97 0.20 4.56
N ALA A 651 -22.25 0.18 3.44
CA ALA A 651 -21.47 1.32 2.97
C ALA A 651 -22.32 2.57 2.69
N GLU A 652 -23.55 2.39 2.17
CA GLU A 652 -24.47 3.51 1.92
C GLU A 652 -25.06 4.09 3.21
N LYS A 653 -25.21 3.30 4.28
CA LYS A 653 -25.60 3.78 5.62
C LYS A 653 -24.47 4.57 6.30
N LEU A 654 -23.27 4.02 6.32
CA LEU A 654 -22.07 4.66 6.91
C LEU A 654 -21.67 5.96 6.17
N HIS A 655 -22.23 6.22 4.99
CA HIS A 655 -22.06 7.49 4.29
C HIS A 655 -23.09 8.57 4.68
N GLN A 656 -24.16 8.20 5.39
CA GLN A 656 -25.27 9.08 5.77
C GLN A 656 -25.28 9.29 7.29
N ALA A 657 -24.68 10.38 7.75
CA ALA A 657 -24.59 10.66 9.17
C ALA A 657 -25.86 11.32 9.73
N ASP A 658 -26.45 10.76 10.79
CA ASP A 658 -27.50 11.41 11.57
C ASP A 658 -26.90 12.33 12.67
N PRO A 659 -27.15 13.66 12.62
CA PRO A 659 -26.64 14.61 13.62
C PRO A 659 -27.10 14.33 15.07
N THR A 660 -28.16 13.56 15.28
CA THR A 660 -28.69 13.23 16.62
C THR A 660 -27.82 12.19 17.36
N HIS A 661 -27.07 11.37 16.62
CA HIS A 661 -26.29 10.25 17.16
C HIS A 661 -24.80 10.56 17.37
N LEU A 662 -24.36 11.79 17.07
CA LEU A 662 -22.98 12.25 17.25
C LEU A 662 -22.42 12.02 18.68
N LEU A 663 -21.13 11.69 18.76
CA LEU A 663 -20.41 11.50 20.01
C LEU A 663 -20.07 12.84 20.68
N ASN A 664 -20.76 13.16 21.78
CA ASN A 664 -20.32 14.18 22.73
C ASN A 664 -19.09 13.70 23.55
N ARG A 665 -18.45 14.61 24.31
CA ARG A 665 -17.22 14.30 25.07
C ARG A 665 -17.38 13.07 25.97
N LYS A 666 -18.45 13.03 26.78
CA LYS A 666 -18.75 11.91 27.69
C LYS A 666 -18.94 10.59 26.92
N LYS A 667 -19.73 10.59 25.83
CA LYS A 667 -19.92 9.41 24.97
C LYS A 667 -18.60 8.91 24.38
N ARG A 668 -17.70 9.82 23.93
CA ARG A 668 -16.38 9.46 23.37
C ARG A 668 -15.46 8.83 24.44
N VAL A 669 -15.42 9.39 25.64
CA VAL A 669 -14.63 8.84 26.77
C VAL A 669 -15.20 7.48 27.20
N MET A 670 -16.52 7.31 27.24
CA MET A 670 -17.16 6.02 27.54
C MET A 670 -16.88 4.96 26.46
N ALA A 671 -16.87 5.33 25.17
CA ALA A 671 -16.53 4.41 24.09
C ALA A 671 -15.05 3.95 24.14
N ALA A 672 -14.14 4.88 24.44
CA ALA A 672 -12.73 4.56 24.68
C ALA A 672 -12.53 3.65 25.90
N PHE A 673 -13.29 3.88 26.98
CA PHE A 673 -13.29 3.06 28.18
C PHE A 673 -13.83 1.65 27.91
N GLU A 674 -14.95 1.53 27.20
CA GLU A 674 -15.53 0.25 26.82
C GLU A 674 -14.55 -0.58 26.00
N ALA A 675 -13.86 0.04 25.04
CA ALA A 675 -12.88 -0.63 24.19
C ALA A 675 -11.73 -1.23 25.02
N LEU A 676 -11.08 -0.46 25.92
CA LEU A 676 -10.04 -1.02 26.79
C LEU A 676 -10.57 -2.06 27.80
N LEU A 677 -11.79 -1.88 28.31
CA LEU A 677 -12.42 -2.85 29.20
C LEU A 677 -12.64 -4.19 28.47
N ASN A 678 -13.07 -4.17 27.20
CA ASN A 678 -13.20 -5.39 26.40
C ASN A 678 -11.86 -6.13 26.24
N VAL A 679 -10.73 -5.42 26.04
CA VAL A 679 -9.40 -6.05 25.98
C VAL A 679 -9.09 -6.80 27.27
N LYS A 680 -9.33 -6.18 28.44
CA LYS A 680 -9.16 -6.86 29.73
C LYS A 680 -10.09 -8.08 29.85
N THR A 681 -11.38 -7.90 29.57
CA THR A 681 -12.39 -8.96 29.68
C THR A 681 -12.08 -10.16 28.80
N PHE A 682 -11.69 -9.98 27.54
CA PHE A 682 -11.36 -11.10 26.64
C PHE A 682 -10.12 -11.89 27.10
N LEU A 683 -9.12 -11.22 27.70
CA LEU A 683 -7.97 -11.90 28.29
C LEU A 683 -8.31 -12.65 29.60
N MET A 684 -9.35 -12.22 30.34
CA MET A 684 -9.87 -12.95 31.49
C MET A 684 -10.75 -14.14 31.09
N GLU A 685 -11.55 -14.00 30.03
CA GLU A 685 -12.36 -15.08 29.43
C GLU A 685 -11.49 -16.24 28.93
N GLU A 686 -10.31 -15.94 28.37
CA GLU A 686 -9.31 -16.93 27.95
C GLU A 686 -8.34 -17.34 29.09
N HIS A 687 -8.65 -16.94 30.33
CA HIS A 687 -7.89 -17.28 31.54
C HIS A 687 -6.39 -16.89 31.50
N TYR A 688 -6.04 -15.88 30.71
CA TYR A 688 -4.69 -15.31 30.72
C TYR A 688 -4.51 -14.32 31.88
N LEU A 689 -5.54 -13.51 32.19
CA LEU A 689 -5.57 -12.60 33.33
C LEU A 689 -6.52 -13.10 34.43
N PHE A 690 -6.12 -12.91 35.68
CA PHE A 690 -6.94 -13.17 36.87
C PHE A 690 -6.90 -11.95 37.80
N ASP A 691 -8.07 -11.54 38.32
CA ASP A 691 -8.22 -10.33 39.14
C ASP A 691 -7.67 -10.47 40.58
N ASP A 692 -7.45 -11.69 41.05
CA ASP A 692 -6.94 -12.00 42.39
C ASP A 692 -5.40 -12.12 42.45
N LEU A 693 -4.71 -12.01 41.31
CA LEU A 693 -3.25 -12.07 41.21
C LEU A 693 -2.63 -10.67 41.06
N PRO A 694 -1.48 -10.39 41.71
CA PRO A 694 -0.89 -9.04 41.77
C PRO A 694 -0.03 -8.68 40.55
N TYR A 695 -0.05 -9.47 39.48
CA TYR A 695 0.83 -9.31 38.33
C TYR A 695 0.36 -8.17 37.42
N THR A 696 1.29 -7.34 36.96
CA THR A 696 0.99 -6.13 36.15
C THR A 696 1.78 -6.04 34.86
N THR A 697 2.88 -6.79 34.75
CA THR A 697 3.78 -6.78 33.60
C THR A 697 3.66 -8.07 32.77
N LEU A 698 4.00 -7.99 31.47
CA LEU A 698 3.99 -9.16 30.59
C LEU A 698 4.89 -10.28 31.12
N SER A 699 6.06 -9.93 31.68
CA SER A 699 7.02 -10.93 32.18
C SER A 699 6.53 -11.69 33.41
N GLU A 700 5.70 -11.08 34.25
CA GLU A 700 5.10 -11.76 35.42
C GLU A 700 4.00 -12.73 34.97
N TRP A 701 3.14 -12.27 34.05
CA TRP A 701 2.08 -13.08 33.47
C TRP A 701 2.61 -14.26 32.65
N ASP A 702 3.57 -14.02 31.75
CA ASP A 702 4.20 -15.10 30.95
C ASP A 702 4.91 -16.12 31.87
N ALA A 703 5.61 -15.67 32.93
CA ALA A 703 6.27 -16.58 33.87
C ALA A 703 5.30 -17.41 34.72
N HIS A 704 4.12 -16.86 35.05
CA HIS A 704 3.05 -17.62 35.70
C HIS A 704 2.51 -18.73 34.79
N HIS A 705 2.18 -18.39 33.53
CA HIS A 705 1.66 -19.36 32.57
C HIS A 705 2.69 -20.42 32.19
N GLU A 706 3.95 -20.05 31.94
CA GLU A 706 5.00 -21.02 31.62
C GLU A 706 5.25 -22.02 32.76
N LYS A 707 5.14 -21.58 34.03
CA LYS A 707 5.24 -22.45 35.20
C LYS A 707 4.13 -23.50 35.26
N ASP A 708 2.92 -23.11 34.88
CA ASP A 708 1.74 -23.99 34.87
C ASP A 708 1.52 -24.68 33.51
N SER A 709 2.54 -24.68 32.63
CA SER A 709 2.56 -25.28 31.29
C SER A 709 1.56 -24.66 30.29
N GLY A 710 1.10 -23.44 30.55
CA GLY A 710 0.33 -22.61 29.64
C GLY A 710 1.16 -21.97 28.52
N LEU A 711 0.50 -21.11 27.74
CA LEU A 711 1.13 -20.35 26.66
C LEU A 711 1.46 -18.93 27.13
N THR A 712 2.59 -18.40 26.68
CA THR A 712 2.88 -16.96 26.76
C THR A 712 1.88 -16.18 25.92
N LEU A 713 1.61 -14.90 26.23
CA LEU A 713 0.58 -14.12 25.54
C LEU A 713 0.78 -14.11 24.04
N ALA A 714 2.02 -13.97 23.57
CA ALA A 714 2.32 -13.97 22.14
C ALA A 714 1.94 -15.28 21.43
N LYS A 715 2.15 -16.43 22.09
CA LYS A 715 1.77 -17.75 21.57
C LYS A 715 0.27 -18.01 21.68
N LEU A 716 -0.39 -17.49 22.72
CA LEU A 716 -1.84 -17.55 22.89
C LEU A 716 -2.56 -16.77 21.79
N LEU A 717 -2.13 -15.52 21.54
CA LEU A 717 -2.66 -14.68 20.45
C LEU A 717 -2.35 -15.25 19.07
N GLU A 718 -1.22 -15.93 18.88
CA GLU A 718 -0.95 -16.67 17.64
C GLU A 718 -1.91 -17.85 17.43
N ALA A 719 -2.23 -18.58 18.50
CA ALA A 719 -3.06 -19.78 18.44
C ALA A 719 -4.57 -19.45 18.34
N ASN A 720 -5.03 -18.37 18.97
CA ASN A 720 -6.43 -17.97 19.01
C ASN A 720 -6.68 -16.68 18.21
N TYR A 721 -7.07 -16.84 16.94
CA TYR A 721 -7.38 -15.71 16.03
C TYR A 721 -8.57 -14.88 16.50
N GLU A 722 -9.61 -15.49 17.08
CA GLU A 722 -10.77 -14.75 17.57
C GLU A 722 -10.36 -13.79 18.70
N LEU A 723 -9.52 -14.25 19.62
CA LEU A 723 -8.95 -13.41 20.68
C LEU A 723 -8.05 -12.31 20.11
N ASN A 724 -7.10 -12.65 19.23
CA ASN A 724 -6.16 -11.68 18.66
C ASN A 724 -6.88 -10.59 17.86
N ASP A 725 -7.78 -10.97 16.96
CA ASP A 725 -8.49 -10.03 16.09
C ASP A 725 -9.43 -9.13 16.92
N ALA A 726 -10.10 -9.68 17.95
CA ALA A 726 -10.94 -8.89 18.86
C ALA A 726 -10.12 -7.90 19.71
N ILE A 727 -8.93 -8.29 20.19
CA ILE A 727 -8.03 -7.40 20.94
C ILE A 727 -7.43 -6.32 20.04
N GLU A 728 -6.95 -6.66 18.84
CA GLU A 728 -6.43 -5.66 17.89
C GLU A 728 -7.50 -4.60 17.55
N TYR A 729 -8.75 -5.01 17.30
CA TYR A 729 -9.86 -4.08 17.06
C TYR A 729 -10.09 -3.15 18.26
N ASN A 730 -10.26 -3.69 19.48
CA ASN A 730 -10.56 -2.85 20.64
C ASN A 730 -9.38 -1.92 21.02
N ALA A 731 -8.14 -2.37 20.85
CA ALA A 731 -6.96 -1.51 21.01
C ALA A 731 -6.97 -0.37 19.97
N ALA A 732 -7.24 -0.66 18.70
CA ALA A 732 -7.33 0.36 17.65
C ALA A 732 -8.44 1.39 17.92
N GLN A 733 -9.64 0.94 18.30
CA GLN A 733 -10.78 1.83 18.62
C GLN A 733 -10.50 2.75 19.81
N PHE A 734 -9.87 2.24 20.88
CA PHE A 734 -9.40 3.07 21.99
C PHE A 734 -8.45 4.17 21.50
N LEU A 735 -7.41 3.78 20.75
CA LEU A 735 -6.37 4.69 20.27
C LEU A 735 -6.90 5.71 19.27
N GLN A 736 -7.92 5.37 18.48
CA GLN A 736 -8.59 6.30 17.59
C GLN A 736 -9.33 7.39 18.38
N HIS A 737 -10.14 7.02 19.37
CA HIS A 737 -10.81 8.00 20.25
C HIS A 737 -9.81 8.84 21.06
N LEU A 738 -8.66 8.27 21.44
CA LEU A 738 -7.62 8.94 22.22
C LEU A 738 -7.10 10.22 21.55
N ASN A 739 -7.05 10.27 20.22
CA ASN A 739 -6.61 11.44 19.45
C ASN A 739 -7.33 12.73 19.85
N THR A 740 -8.64 12.65 20.16
CA THR A 740 -9.45 13.80 20.60
C THR A 740 -9.49 13.92 22.11
N ILE A 741 -9.52 12.78 22.82
CA ILE A 741 -9.64 12.75 24.29
C ILE A 741 -8.46 13.46 24.96
N LYS A 742 -7.23 13.36 24.42
CA LYS A 742 -6.05 14.06 24.93
C LYS A 742 -6.19 15.60 24.99
N GLU A 743 -7.10 16.18 24.19
CA GLU A 743 -7.32 17.62 24.09
C GLU A 743 -8.38 18.12 25.09
N TYR A 744 -9.00 17.19 25.84
CA TYR A 744 -10.03 17.52 26.83
C TYR A 744 -9.38 17.98 28.15
N PRO A 745 -9.91 19.02 28.83
CA PRO A 745 -9.43 19.45 30.14
C PRO A 745 -9.36 18.31 31.17
N GLU A 746 -10.30 17.38 31.09
CA GLU A 746 -10.42 16.20 31.95
C GLU A 746 -9.28 15.18 31.73
N ALA A 747 -8.51 15.27 30.62
CA ALA A 747 -7.35 14.41 30.37
C ALA A 747 -6.07 14.91 31.05
N ALA A 748 -6.05 16.15 31.57
CA ALA A 748 -4.88 16.74 32.23
C ALA A 748 -4.47 16.04 33.54
N ILE A 749 -5.28 15.11 34.05
CA ILE A 749 -4.97 14.25 35.20
C ILE A 749 -4.40 12.87 34.81
N CYS A 750 -4.30 12.59 33.50
CA CYS A 750 -3.88 11.31 32.93
C CYS A 750 -2.46 11.43 32.36
N ASN A 751 -1.46 11.41 33.23
CA ASN A 751 -0.07 11.62 32.84
C ASN A 751 0.43 10.50 31.89
N GLN A 752 0.09 9.23 32.14
CA GLN A 752 0.50 8.15 31.25
C GLN A 752 -0.14 8.26 29.86
N ILE A 753 -1.35 8.80 29.75
CA ILE A 753 -1.97 9.08 28.44
C ILE A 753 -1.23 10.21 27.69
N ILE A 754 -0.88 11.30 28.38
CA ILE A 754 -0.23 12.47 27.77
C ILE A 754 1.23 12.16 27.41
N ASP A 755 2.00 11.64 28.36
CA ASP A 755 3.45 11.44 28.23
C ASP A 755 3.79 10.34 27.19
N ASN A 756 2.96 9.30 27.07
CA ASN A 756 3.17 8.21 26.10
C ASN A 756 2.41 8.40 24.77
N TYR A 757 1.81 9.57 24.50
CA TYR A 757 0.87 9.71 23.37
C TYR A 757 1.48 9.35 22.00
N GLU A 758 2.72 9.76 21.70
CA GLU A 758 3.33 9.44 20.40
C GLU A 758 3.68 7.95 20.25
N ASP A 759 4.01 7.24 21.33
CA ASP A 759 4.18 5.78 21.33
C ASP A 759 2.83 5.06 21.08
N LEU A 760 1.77 5.52 21.75
CA LEU A 760 0.41 5.00 21.57
C LEU A 760 -0.09 5.24 20.13
N ARG A 761 0.21 6.42 19.56
CA ARG A 761 -0.10 6.77 18.17
C ARG A 761 0.71 5.94 17.16
N ALA A 762 1.99 5.71 17.42
CA ALA A 762 2.84 4.84 16.61
C ALA A 762 2.31 3.39 16.63
N PHE A 763 1.91 2.90 17.80
CA PHE A 763 1.30 1.58 17.96
C PHE A 763 -0.02 1.44 17.19
N ARG A 764 -0.90 2.45 17.25
CA ARG A 764 -2.13 2.48 16.44
C ARG A 764 -1.83 2.36 14.95
N ASN A 765 -0.89 3.14 14.43
CA ASN A 765 -0.49 3.10 13.02
C ASN A 765 0.05 1.71 12.63
N TYR A 766 0.77 1.03 13.53
CA TYR A 766 1.25 -0.34 13.32
C TYR A 766 0.12 -1.40 13.34
N LEU A 767 -0.90 -1.21 14.20
CA LEU A 767 -2.10 -2.05 14.18
C LEU A 767 -2.89 -1.86 12.87
N GLU A 768 -3.11 -0.63 12.42
CA GLU A 768 -3.88 -0.31 11.22
C GLU A 768 -3.16 -0.68 9.91
N HIS A 769 -1.89 -0.30 9.75
CA HIS A 769 -1.17 -0.38 8.46
C HIS A 769 -0.01 -1.39 8.44
N GLY A 770 0.39 -1.93 9.60
CA GLY A 770 1.67 -2.64 9.74
C GLY A 770 2.88 -1.71 9.55
N ASP A 771 4.06 -2.30 9.34
CA ASP A 771 5.25 -1.58 8.90
C ASP A 771 6.04 -2.45 7.92
N PRO A 772 6.06 -2.15 6.61
CA PRO A 772 6.72 -2.98 5.60
C PRO A 772 8.24 -3.15 5.78
N LEU A 773 8.92 -2.29 6.55
CA LEU A 773 10.35 -2.44 6.83
C LEU A 773 10.58 -3.35 8.05
N TYR A 774 9.73 -3.25 9.08
CA TYR A 774 9.85 -4.00 10.34
C TYR A 774 9.10 -5.34 10.37
N ASP A 775 7.97 -5.48 9.68
CA ASP A 775 7.27 -6.78 9.50
C ASP A 775 8.10 -7.75 8.63
N ASN A 776 9.07 -7.22 7.88
CA ASN A 776 10.11 -7.95 7.17
C ASN A 776 11.45 -8.01 7.93
N GLU A 777 11.57 -7.43 9.14
CA GLU A 777 12.86 -7.40 9.85
C GLU A 777 13.22 -8.75 10.50
N ARG A 778 14.50 -9.11 10.32
CA ARG A 778 15.25 -10.09 11.11
C ARG A 778 14.81 -11.56 10.98
N TYR A 779 14.63 -11.97 9.75
CA TYR A 779 15.13 -13.29 9.35
C TYR A 779 16.64 -13.20 9.20
N ASN A 780 17.38 -13.65 10.22
CA ASN A 780 18.81 -13.82 10.10
C ASN A 780 19.10 -14.91 9.05
N SER A 781 20.04 -14.70 8.13
CA SER A 781 20.42 -15.71 7.13
C SER A 781 20.99 -16.99 7.77
N THR A 782 21.35 -16.97 9.06
CA THR A 782 21.70 -18.15 9.86
C THR A 782 20.51 -18.84 10.54
N GLN A 783 19.28 -18.30 10.44
CA GLN A 783 18.05 -18.88 11.01
C GLN A 783 17.10 -19.35 9.88
N VAL A 784 17.20 -20.64 9.57
CA VAL A 784 16.46 -21.33 8.50
C VAL A 784 14.94 -21.47 8.80
N ILE A 785 14.52 -21.21 10.04
CA ILE A 785 13.14 -21.43 10.53
C ILE A 785 12.55 -20.09 10.99
N PRO A 786 11.36 -19.70 10.48
CA PRO A 786 10.60 -18.57 10.99
C PRO A 786 10.25 -18.68 12.48
N THR A 787 10.39 -17.59 13.23
CA THR A 787 9.63 -17.35 14.47
C THR A 787 8.24 -16.84 14.08
N PRO A 788 7.18 -17.65 14.22
CA PRO A 788 5.89 -17.35 13.61
C PRO A 788 5.04 -16.36 14.45
N ASP A 789 5.48 -16.10 15.69
CA ASP A 789 4.86 -15.23 16.70
C ASP A 789 5.39 -13.77 16.71
N LEU A 790 6.21 -13.37 15.73
CA LEU A 790 6.95 -12.09 15.78
C LEU A 790 6.04 -10.85 15.97
N ARG A 791 4.95 -10.71 15.20
CA ARG A 791 3.98 -9.59 15.36
C ARG A 791 3.36 -9.62 16.76
N GLN A 792 2.89 -10.79 17.20
CA GLN A 792 2.32 -10.97 18.53
C GLN A 792 3.31 -10.64 19.66
N ARG A 793 4.61 -10.93 19.48
CA ARG A 793 5.67 -10.52 20.43
C ARG A 793 5.91 -9.01 20.48
N LEU A 794 5.63 -8.29 19.39
CA LEU A 794 5.70 -6.82 19.36
C LEU A 794 4.44 -6.17 19.94
N THR A 795 3.26 -6.76 19.74
CA THR A 795 1.98 -6.18 20.22
C THR A 795 1.63 -6.55 21.66
N ALA A 796 1.94 -7.77 22.12
CA ALA A 796 1.61 -8.27 23.46
C ALA A 796 2.06 -7.36 24.63
N PRO A 797 3.29 -6.78 24.65
CA PRO A 797 3.69 -5.87 25.72
C PRO A 797 2.79 -4.63 25.79
N MET A 798 2.35 -4.12 24.65
CA MET A 798 1.51 -2.93 24.59
C MET A 798 0.07 -3.22 25.01
N PHE A 799 -0.47 -4.42 24.71
CA PHE A 799 -1.78 -4.81 25.23
C PHE A 799 -1.81 -4.88 26.77
N ILE A 800 -0.73 -5.39 27.39
CA ILE A 800 -0.59 -5.38 28.86
C ILE A 800 -0.46 -3.94 29.40
N LYS A 801 0.34 -3.08 28.76
CA LYS A 801 0.44 -1.65 29.11
C LYS A 801 -0.92 -0.94 29.03
N LEU A 802 -1.72 -1.19 27.99
CA LEU A 802 -3.07 -0.65 27.85
C LEU A 802 -4.00 -1.06 29.02
N VAL A 803 -3.90 -2.31 29.49
CA VAL A 803 -4.75 -2.83 30.59
C VAL A 803 -4.30 -2.35 31.97
N TYR A 804 -3.00 -2.30 32.25
CA TYR A 804 -2.49 -2.02 33.61
C TYR A 804 -1.97 -0.61 33.86
N GLU A 805 -1.56 0.14 32.82
CA GLU A 805 -1.09 1.52 32.95
C GLU A 805 -2.17 2.53 32.48
N ILE A 806 -2.80 2.28 31.33
CA ILE A 806 -3.68 3.27 30.67
C ILE A 806 -5.14 3.17 31.15
N LEU A 807 -5.74 1.98 31.19
CA LEU A 807 -7.12 1.78 31.64
C LEU A 807 -7.40 2.36 33.05
N PRO A 808 -6.50 2.24 34.06
CA PRO A 808 -6.70 2.87 35.37
C PRO A 808 -6.69 4.41 35.35
N GLU A 809 -6.01 5.06 34.42
CA GLU A 809 -6.12 6.51 34.25
C GLU A 809 -7.42 6.91 33.57
N LEU A 810 -7.88 6.13 32.59
CA LEU A 810 -9.14 6.35 31.91
C LEU A 810 -10.35 6.19 32.84
N ILE A 811 -10.28 5.28 33.83
CA ILE A 811 -11.28 5.17 34.91
C ILE A 811 -11.37 6.48 35.70
N LYS A 812 -10.25 7.05 36.14
CA LYS A 812 -10.24 8.36 36.84
C LYS A 812 -10.90 9.45 36.00
N MET A 813 -10.65 9.45 34.69
CA MET A 813 -11.28 10.40 33.76
C MET A 813 -12.80 10.18 33.67
N VAL A 814 -13.26 8.93 33.55
CA VAL A 814 -14.70 8.58 33.56
C VAL A 814 -15.38 9.07 34.85
N ASP A 815 -14.75 8.90 36.01
CA ASP A 815 -15.29 9.35 37.30
C ASP A 815 -15.55 10.87 37.33
N THR A 816 -14.71 11.68 36.67
CA THR A 816 -14.95 13.15 36.57
C THR A 816 -16.26 13.48 35.83
N PHE A 817 -16.62 12.72 34.78
CA PHE A 817 -17.89 12.86 34.06
C PHE A 817 -19.11 12.27 34.80
N VAL A 818 -18.90 11.58 35.92
CA VAL A 818 -19.96 11.13 36.85
C VAL A 818 -20.14 12.17 37.98
N ALA A 819 -19.08 12.90 38.32
CA ALA A 819 -19.07 13.87 39.42
C ALA A 819 -19.58 15.28 39.06
N ASP A 820 -19.70 15.66 37.79
CA ASP A 820 -20.14 17.00 37.37
C ASP A 820 -21.63 17.26 37.69
N PRO A 821 -21.98 18.16 38.65
CA PRO A 821 -23.36 18.43 39.03
C PRO A 821 -24.13 19.29 38.02
N HIS A 822 -23.45 19.87 37.02
CA HIS A 822 -24.06 20.79 36.05
C HIS A 822 -24.75 20.09 34.86
N LEU A 823 -24.88 18.76 34.91
CA LEU A 823 -25.50 17.93 33.88
C LEU A 823 -26.82 17.25 34.32
N THR A 824 -27.45 17.71 35.40
CA THR A 824 -28.92 17.74 35.39
C THR A 824 -29.36 18.75 34.31
N PRO A 825 -30.48 18.51 33.61
CA PRO A 825 -31.02 19.50 32.68
C PRO A 825 -31.23 20.84 33.41
N LEU A 826 -30.53 21.90 32.98
CA LEU A 826 -30.70 23.27 33.49
C LEU A 826 -32.12 23.82 33.22
N VAL A 827 -32.88 23.11 32.40
CA VAL A 827 -34.25 23.37 31.97
C VAL A 827 -34.98 22.03 31.96
N SER A 828 -36.22 22.02 32.44
CA SER A 828 -37.10 20.85 32.37
C SER A 828 -37.34 20.41 30.91
N PRO A 829 -37.80 19.16 30.65
CA PRO A 829 -38.11 18.72 29.28
C PRO A 829 -39.11 19.61 28.55
N GLU A 830 -40.03 20.26 29.28
CA GLU A 830 -40.96 21.25 28.75
C GLU A 830 -40.25 22.55 28.34
N GLU A 831 -39.28 23.02 29.12
CA GLU A 831 -38.48 24.21 28.82
C GLU A 831 -37.46 23.98 27.70
N ASP A 832 -36.83 22.80 27.62
CA ASP A 832 -35.94 22.42 26.52
C ASP A 832 -36.70 22.39 25.17
N LYS A 833 -37.95 21.89 25.21
CA LYS A 833 -38.88 21.92 24.08
C LYS A 833 -39.28 23.36 23.70
N GLN A 834 -39.47 24.25 24.68
CA GLN A 834 -39.71 25.68 24.44
C GLN A 834 -38.49 26.38 23.83
N TRP A 835 -37.28 26.11 24.34
CA TRP A 835 -36.02 26.64 23.80
C TRP A 835 -35.74 26.15 22.39
N THR A 836 -35.97 24.87 22.11
CA THR A 836 -35.89 24.29 20.77
C THR A 836 -36.90 24.95 19.82
N LEU A 837 -38.13 25.21 20.26
CA LEU A 837 -39.13 25.95 19.48
C LEU A 837 -38.69 27.40 19.20
N ALA A 838 -38.13 28.09 20.19
CA ALA A 838 -37.65 29.46 20.08
C ALA A 838 -36.42 29.59 19.16
N CYS A 839 -35.54 28.58 19.14
CA CYS A 839 -34.35 28.58 18.29
C CYS A 839 -34.63 28.10 16.84
N THR A 840 -35.65 27.26 16.64
CA THR A 840 -36.05 26.78 15.30
C THR A 840 -37.00 27.74 14.57
N GLN A 841 -37.75 28.57 15.30
CA GLN A 841 -38.44 29.72 14.72
C GLN A 841 -37.43 30.83 14.39
N GLY A 842 -36.77 30.71 13.24
CA GLY A 842 -35.75 31.64 12.79
C GLY A 842 -36.17 33.11 12.90
N TYR A 843 -35.35 33.91 13.58
CA TYR A 843 -35.56 35.32 13.89
C TYR A 843 -36.05 36.13 12.67
N LYS A 844 -37.37 36.36 12.59
CA LYS A 844 -37.96 37.21 11.53
C LYS A 844 -38.56 38.53 12.01
N ASP A 845 -39.08 38.62 13.25
CA ASP A 845 -39.78 39.85 13.69
C ASP A 845 -39.53 40.33 15.13
N ASN A 846 -38.72 39.64 15.96
CA ASN A 846 -38.42 40.08 17.33
C ASN A 846 -37.06 40.81 17.41
N GLY A 847 -37.13 42.10 17.73
CA GLY A 847 -36.02 43.05 17.58
C GLY A 847 -34.94 42.98 18.67
N PHE A 848 -33.73 42.60 18.27
CA PHE A 848 -32.48 42.98 18.96
C PHE A 848 -31.32 43.22 17.99
N PHE A 849 -31.34 42.58 16.81
CA PHE A 849 -30.34 42.76 15.74
C PHE A 849 -31.02 43.08 14.40
N VAL A 850 -31.43 44.34 14.20
CA VAL A 850 -31.88 44.82 12.88
C VAL A 850 -30.68 45.38 12.12
N SER A 851 -30.28 44.71 11.04
CA SER A 851 -29.34 45.26 10.07
C SER A 851 -30.01 46.42 9.30
N ASN A 852 -29.33 47.56 9.25
CA ASN A 852 -29.80 48.76 8.53
C ASN A 852 -29.67 48.56 7.01
N GLU A 853 -30.68 47.95 6.37
CA GLU A 853 -30.81 47.97 4.91
C GLU A 853 -31.98 48.83 4.42
N LYS A 854 -31.74 49.51 3.30
CA LYS A 854 -32.43 50.74 2.91
C LYS A 854 -33.84 50.48 2.37
N LYS A 855 -34.74 51.42 2.70
CA LYS A 855 -36.01 51.64 2.00
C LYS A 855 -35.82 51.62 0.48
N THR A 856 -36.56 50.75 -0.20
CA THR A 856 -37.00 50.99 -1.59
C THR A 856 -38.48 50.69 -1.67
N ALA A 857 -39.26 51.63 -2.22
CA ALA A 857 -40.72 51.56 -2.27
C ALA A 857 -41.24 51.09 -3.63
N ALA A 858 -42.55 50.80 -3.69
CA ALA A 858 -43.36 50.41 -4.85
C ALA A 858 -43.12 48.95 -5.34
N ASN A 859 -44.14 48.09 -5.44
CA ASN A 859 -45.44 48.36 -6.08
C ASN A 859 -46.65 47.71 -5.37
N LYS A 860 -47.82 48.36 -5.51
CA LYS A 860 -49.15 47.83 -5.20
C LYS A 860 -49.91 47.51 -6.50
N ALA A 861 -50.42 46.29 -6.62
CA ALA A 861 -51.63 45.92 -7.37
C ALA A 861 -52.04 44.54 -6.80
N CYS A 862 -53.08 44.36 -5.98
CA CYS A 862 -54.51 44.72 -6.12
C CYS A 862 -55.26 43.84 -7.13
N THR A 863 -55.85 42.75 -6.62
CA THR A 863 -57.19 42.26 -7.01
C THR A 863 -57.82 41.55 -5.80
N GLN A 864 -59.06 41.91 -5.48
CA GLN A 864 -59.90 41.25 -4.48
C GLN A 864 -60.87 40.28 -5.14
N SER A 865 -61.22 39.21 -4.42
CA SER A 865 -62.56 38.60 -4.31
C SER A 865 -62.45 37.58 -3.14
N ASP A 866 -63.18 37.70 -2.03
CA ASP A 866 -64.62 37.40 -1.87
C ASP A 866 -64.95 35.99 -2.43
N ALA A 867 -65.51 35.00 -1.73
CA ALA A 867 -65.85 34.76 -0.30
C ALA A 867 -65.93 33.20 -0.10
N ASP A 868 -66.47 32.53 0.94
CA ASP A 868 -67.23 32.90 2.15
C ASP A 868 -67.26 31.73 3.20
N ASN A 869 -67.98 31.92 4.31
CA ASN A 869 -68.70 30.96 5.17
C ASN A 869 -67.99 29.94 6.13
N GLU A 870 -68.26 30.21 7.42
CA GLU A 870 -68.89 29.31 8.43
C GLU A 870 -68.19 28.03 8.95
N CYS A 871 -67.41 28.21 10.02
CA CYS A 871 -67.79 27.84 11.40
C CYS A 871 -68.82 26.70 11.64
N LYS A 872 -68.40 25.58 12.28
CA LYS A 872 -68.85 25.17 13.66
C LYS A 872 -68.25 23.85 14.18
N TYR A 873 -68.26 23.76 15.52
CA TYR A 873 -67.82 22.68 16.40
C TYR A 873 -68.39 21.28 16.13
N GLY A 874 -67.57 20.27 16.44
CA GLY A 874 -67.93 18.91 16.84
C GLY A 874 -66.84 18.38 17.76
#